data_AF-P54762-F1
#
_entry.id   AF-P54762-F1
#
_cell.length_a   1.000
_cell.length_b   1.000
_cell.length_c   1.000
_cell.angle_alpha   90.00
_cell.angle_beta   90.00
_cell.angle_gamma   90.00
#
_symmetry.space_group_name_H-M   'P 1'
#
loop_
_entity.id
_entity.type
_entity.pdbx_description
1 polymer ?
#
loop_
_entity_poly.entity_id
_entity_poly.type
_entity_poly.pdbx_seq_one_letter_code
_entity_poly.pdbx_strand_id
1 'polypeptide(L)'
;MALDYLLLLLLASAVAAMEETLMDTRTATAELGWTANPASGWEEVSGYDENLNTIRTYQVCNVFEPNQNNWLLTTFINRRGAHRIYTEMRFTVRDCSSLPNVPGSCKETFNLYYYETDSVIATKKSAFWSEAPYLKVDTIAADESFSQVDFGGRLMKVNTEVRSFGPLTRNGFYLAFQDYGACMSLLSVRVFFKKCPSIVQNFAVFPETMTGAESTSLVIARGTCIPNAEEVDVPIKLYCNGDGEWMVPIGRCTCKPGYEPENSVACKACPAGTFKASQEAEGCSHCPSNSRSPAEASPICTCRTGYYRADFDPPEVACTSVPSGPRNVISIVNETSIILEWHPPRETGGRDDVTYNIICKKCRADRRSCSRCDDNVEFVPRQLGLTECRVSISSLWAHTPYTFDIQAINGVSSKSPFPPQHVSVNITTNQAAPSTVPIMHQVSATMRSITLSWPQPEQPNGIILDYEIRYYEKEHNEFNSSMARSQTNTARIDGLRPGMVYVVQVRARTVAGYGKFSGKMCFQTLTDDDYKSELREQLPLIAGSAAAGVVFVVSLVAISIVCSRKRAYSKEAVYSDKLQHYSTGRGSPGMKIYIDPFTYEDPNEAVREFAKEIDVSFVKIEEVIGAGEFGEVYKGRLKLPGKREIYVAIKTLKAGYSEKQRRDFLSEASIMGQFDHPNIIRLEGVVTKSRPVMIITEFMENGALDSFLRQNDGQFTVIQLVGMLRGIAAGMKYLAEMNYVHRDLAARNILVNSNLVCKVSDFGLSRYLQDDTSDPTYTSSLGGKIPVRWTAPEAIAYRKFTSASDVWSYGIVMWEVMSFGERPYWDMSNQDVINAIEQDYRLPPPMDCPAALHQLMLDCWQKDRNSRPRFAEIVNTLDKMIRNPASLKTVATITAVPSQPLLDRSIPDFTAFTTVDDWLSAIKMVQYRDSFLTAGFTSLQLVTQMTSEDLLRIGITLAGHQKKILNSIHSMRVQISQSPTAMA
;
A
#
# COMPACT_ATOMS: atom_id res chain seq x y z
N MET A 1 20.39 5.70 -49.53
CA MET A 1 19.95 4.31 -49.76
C MET A 1 18.98 3.81 -48.70
N ALA A 2 19.35 3.56 -47.44
CA ALA A 2 18.38 3.11 -46.42
C ALA A 2 17.34 4.20 -46.03
N LEU A 3 17.74 5.47 -46.06
CA LEU A 3 16.85 6.60 -45.76
C LEU A 3 15.79 6.85 -46.85
N ASP A 4 16.14 6.58 -48.11
CA ASP A 4 15.24 6.83 -49.26
C ASP A 4 14.10 5.80 -49.32
N TYR A 5 14.38 4.54 -48.95
CA TYR A 5 13.35 3.49 -48.88
C TYR A 5 12.35 3.72 -47.74
N LEU A 6 12.78 4.31 -46.61
CA LEU A 6 11.87 4.61 -45.51
C LEU A 6 10.91 5.77 -45.85
N LEU A 7 11.39 6.77 -46.61
CA LEU A 7 10.56 7.88 -47.07
C LEU A 7 9.53 7.41 -48.11
N LEU A 8 9.91 6.48 -49.00
CA LEU A 8 9.00 5.84 -49.95
C LEU A 8 7.93 4.98 -49.28
N LEU A 9 8.27 4.26 -48.20
CA LEU A 9 7.29 3.48 -47.43
C LEU A 9 6.34 4.36 -46.60
N LEU A 10 6.80 5.49 -46.09
CA LEU A 10 5.94 6.47 -45.38
C LEU A 10 5.00 7.22 -46.32
N LEU A 11 5.37 7.41 -47.60
CA LEU A 11 4.47 7.93 -48.63
C LEU A 11 3.46 6.88 -49.13
N ALA A 12 3.73 5.58 -48.93
CA ALA A 12 2.89 4.49 -49.44
C ALA A 12 1.66 4.18 -48.58
N SER A 13 1.47 4.81 -47.41
CA SER A 13 0.20 4.73 -46.67
C SER A 13 -0.85 5.70 -47.24
N ALA A 14 -0.87 5.88 -48.57
CA ALA A 14 -2.01 6.46 -49.26
C ALA A 14 -3.16 5.48 -49.09
N VAL A 15 -4.06 5.78 -48.14
CA VAL A 15 -5.28 5.00 -47.94
C VAL A 15 -6.08 5.09 -49.24
N ALA A 16 -6.15 3.98 -49.96
CA ALA A 16 -6.84 3.90 -51.24
C ALA A 16 -8.29 4.38 -51.10
N ALA A 17 -8.78 5.07 -52.13
CA ALA A 17 -10.15 5.56 -52.20
C ALA A 17 -11.16 4.43 -51.98
N MET A 18 -12.21 4.71 -51.21
CA MET A 18 -13.28 3.74 -50.99
C MET A 18 -14.29 3.84 -52.15
N GLU A 19 -14.46 2.74 -52.88
CA GLU A 19 -15.39 2.65 -54.00
C GLU A 19 -16.73 2.07 -53.54
N GLU A 20 -17.82 2.82 -53.74
CA GLU A 20 -19.17 2.34 -53.47
C GLU A 20 -19.91 2.04 -54.78
N THR A 21 -20.32 0.79 -54.94
CA THR A 21 -20.94 0.30 -56.17
C THR A 21 -22.44 0.55 -56.18
N LEU A 22 -22.92 1.26 -57.20
CA LEU A 22 -24.34 1.55 -57.45
C LEU A 22 -25.03 0.44 -58.26
N MET A 23 -24.28 -0.18 -59.19
CA MET A 23 -24.75 -1.28 -60.04
C MET A 23 -23.56 -2.15 -60.42
N ASP A 24 -23.68 -3.47 -60.31
CA ASP A 24 -22.72 -4.43 -60.87
C ASP A 24 -23.46 -5.59 -61.52
N THR A 25 -23.42 -5.61 -62.85
CA THR A 25 -24.10 -6.64 -63.67
C THR A 25 -23.61 -8.06 -63.38
N ARG A 26 -22.40 -8.25 -62.83
CA ARG A 26 -21.88 -9.59 -62.48
C ARG A 26 -22.62 -10.22 -61.31
N THR A 27 -23.27 -9.40 -60.49
CA THR A 27 -24.03 -9.86 -59.31
C THR A 27 -25.51 -10.13 -59.61
N ALA A 28 -25.96 -9.90 -60.85
CA ALA A 28 -27.35 -10.11 -61.25
C ALA A 28 -27.65 -11.60 -61.39
N THR A 29 -28.64 -12.10 -60.63
CA THR A 29 -29.10 -13.50 -60.66
C THR A 29 -30.23 -13.76 -61.65
N ALA A 30 -30.78 -12.70 -62.26
CA ALA A 30 -31.88 -12.72 -63.21
C ALA A 30 -31.57 -11.82 -64.43
N GLU A 31 -32.53 -11.68 -65.35
CA GLU A 31 -32.42 -10.76 -66.50
C GLU A 31 -32.11 -9.33 -66.03
N LEU A 32 -31.20 -8.64 -66.73
CA LEU A 32 -30.78 -7.28 -66.37
C LEU A 32 -31.90 -6.25 -66.60
N GLY A 33 -32.86 -6.56 -67.47
CA GLY A 33 -34.03 -5.73 -67.74
C GLY A 33 -33.69 -4.43 -68.48
N TRP A 34 -32.55 -4.37 -69.17
CA TRP A 34 -32.18 -3.23 -70.00
C TRP A 34 -32.98 -3.25 -71.29
N THR A 35 -33.24 -2.07 -71.85
CA THR A 35 -34.09 -1.93 -73.04
C THR A 35 -33.21 -1.73 -74.28
N ALA A 36 -33.39 -2.56 -75.30
CA ALA A 36 -32.71 -2.41 -76.59
C ALA A 36 -33.62 -1.73 -77.63
N ASN A 37 -33.05 -0.88 -78.48
CA ASN A 37 -33.74 -0.30 -79.64
C ASN A 37 -32.79 -0.11 -80.85
N PRO A 38 -33.12 -0.67 -82.02
CA PRO A 38 -34.23 -1.59 -82.26
C PRO A 38 -34.08 -2.87 -81.41
N ALA A 39 -35.17 -3.61 -81.20
CA ALA A 39 -35.13 -4.84 -80.41
C ALA A 39 -34.20 -5.91 -81.00
N SER A 40 -33.86 -5.80 -82.29
CA SER A 40 -32.89 -6.65 -83.01
C SER A 40 -31.43 -6.16 -82.90
N GLY A 41 -31.18 -5.06 -82.20
CA GLY A 41 -29.85 -4.48 -82.05
C GLY A 41 -29.01 -5.23 -81.02
N TRP A 42 -29.37 -5.07 -79.75
CA TRP A 42 -28.69 -5.71 -78.63
C TRP A 42 -29.50 -6.89 -78.09
N GLU A 43 -28.86 -8.04 -77.96
CA GLU A 43 -29.44 -9.26 -77.41
C GLU A 43 -28.82 -9.59 -76.04
N GLU A 44 -29.64 -9.95 -75.06
CA GLU A 44 -29.18 -10.44 -73.76
C GLU A 44 -28.88 -11.94 -73.84
N VAL A 45 -27.65 -12.33 -73.49
CA VAL A 45 -27.18 -13.71 -73.56
C VAL A 45 -26.61 -14.15 -72.22
N SER A 46 -26.74 -15.44 -71.91
CA SER A 46 -26.12 -16.04 -70.73
C SER A 46 -24.70 -16.49 -71.08
N GLY A 47 -23.71 -16.01 -70.33
CA GLY A 47 -22.31 -16.39 -70.45
C GLY A 47 -21.75 -16.94 -69.13
N TYR A 48 -20.45 -17.22 -69.12
CA TYR A 48 -19.68 -17.55 -67.92
C TYR A 48 -18.57 -16.54 -67.75
N ASP A 49 -18.32 -16.07 -66.52
CA ASP A 49 -17.12 -15.29 -66.22
C ASP A 49 -15.87 -16.20 -66.12
N GLU A 50 -14.71 -15.59 -65.87
CA GLU A 50 -13.43 -16.30 -65.68
C GLU A 50 -13.47 -17.34 -64.53
N ASN A 51 -14.40 -17.18 -63.59
CA ASN A 51 -14.59 -18.08 -62.45
C ASN A 51 -15.70 -19.11 -62.70
N LEU A 52 -16.21 -19.24 -63.94
CA LEU A 52 -17.32 -20.11 -64.33
C LEU A 52 -18.65 -19.77 -63.63
N ASN A 53 -18.80 -18.56 -63.11
CA ASN A 53 -20.09 -18.07 -62.64
C ASN A 53 -20.95 -17.67 -63.82
N THR A 54 -22.23 -18.03 -63.78
CA THR A 54 -23.19 -17.60 -64.80
C THR A 54 -23.37 -16.08 -64.74
N ILE A 55 -23.06 -15.40 -65.84
CA ILE A 55 -23.23 -13.96 -66.00
C ILE A 55 -24.22 -13.66 -67.13
N ARG A 56 -24.83 -12.47 -67.09
CA ARG A 56 -25.66 -11.94 -68.18
C ARG A 56 -24.86 -10.90 -68.95
N THR A 57 -24.75 -11.10 -70.25
CA THR A 57 -24.00 -10.22 -71.16
C THR A 57 -24.95 -9.67 -72.21
N TYR A 58 -24.61 -8.53 -72.80
CA TYR A 58 -25.30 -8.01 -73.98
C TYR A 58 -24.38 -8.10 -75.20
N GLN A 59 -24.90 -8.55 -76.33
CA GLN A 59 -24.12 -8.66 -77.57
C GLN A 59 -24.84 -8.01 -78.75
N VAL A 60 -24.06 -7.52 -79.71
CA VAL A 60 -24.54 -6.97 -80.99
C VAL A 60 -23.53 -7.33 -82.08
N CYS A 61 -24.01 -7.73 -83.26
CA CYS A 61 -23.14 -8.07 -84.40
C CYS A 61 -23.84 -7.83 -85.75
N ASN A 62 -24.45 -6.66 -85.92
CA ASN A 62 -25.19 -6.31 -87.13
C ASN A 62 -24.28 -5.68 -88.21
N VAL A 63 -23.03 -6.15 -88.32
CA VAL A 63 -21.96 -5.57 -89.16
C VAL A 63 -22.25 -5.63 -90.67
N PHE A 64 -23.16 -6.49 -91.11
CA PHE A 64 -23.48 -6.69 -92.54
C PHE A 64 -24.56 -5.73 -93.06
N GLU A 65 -25.23 -5.02 -92.16
CA GLU A 65 -26.31 -4.10 -92.51
C GLU A 65 -25.77 -2.64 -92.48
N PRO A 66 -26.05 -1.82 -93.50
CA PRO A 66 -25.63 -0.42 -93.49
C PRO A 66 -26.47 0.41 -92.52
N ASN A 67 -25.95 1.57 -92.08
CA ASN A 67 -26.65 2.56 -91.24
C ASN A 67 -27.18 2.01 -89.90
N GLN A 68 -26.41 1.13 -89.25
CA GLN A 68 -26.74 0.64 -87.90
C GLN A 68 -26.82 1.77 -86.89
N ASN A 69 -27.73 1.64 -85.92
CA ASN A 69 -27.87 2.56 -84.79
C ASN A 69 -28.55 1.81 -83.63
N ASN A 70 -27.78 1.00 -82.93
CA ASN A 70 -28.24 0.05 -81.93
C ASN A 70 -28.04 0.62 -80.53
N TRP A 71 -29.13 0.94 -79.85
CA TRP A 71 -29.12 1.47 -78.49
C TRP A 71 -29.43 0.40 -77.46
N LEU A 72 -28.76 0.46 -76.33
CA LEU A 72 -29.01 -0.33 -75.13
C LEU A 72 -29.07 0.60 -73.92
N LEU A 73 -30.20 0.65 -73.25
CA LEU A 73 -30.47 1.56 -72.14
C LEU A 73 -30.62 0.78 -70.83
N THR A 74 -29.87 1.16 -69.80
CA THR A 74 -29.95 0.52 -68.48
C THR A 74 -31.29 0.77 -67.80
N THR A 75 -31.52 0.10 -66.67
CA THR A 75 -32.53 0.55 -65.70
C THR A 75 -32.06 1.84 -64.98
N PHE A 76 -32.97 2.49 -64.25
CA PHE A 76 -32.65 3.69 -63.46
C PHE A 76 -31.64 3.38 -62.35
N ILE A 77 -30.54 4.14 -62.31
CA ILE A 77 -29.50 4.03 -61.29
C ILE A 77 -29.62 5.22 -60.34
N ASN A 78 -29.89 4.95 -59.07
CA ASN A 78 -29.94 5.99 -58.04
C ASN A 78 -28.52 6.46 -57.72
N ARG A 79 -28.25 7.78 -57.78
CA ARG A 79 -26.88 8.30 -57.57
C ARG A 79 -26.42 8.27 -56.11
N ARG A 80 -27.34 8.12 -55.15
CA ARG A 80 -27.06 8.09 -53.70
C ARG A 80 -26.17 9.24 -53.20
N GLY A 81 -26.35 10.44 -53.75
CA GLY A 81 -25.58 11.64 -53.37
C GLY A 81 -24.22 11.80 -54.07
N ALA A 82 -23.77 10.82 -54.85
CA ALA A 82 -22.53 10.92 -55.62
C ALA A 82 -22.59 12.05 -56.66
N HIS A 83 -21.57 12.92 -56.70
CA HIS A 83 -21.48 14.01 -57.69
C HIS A 83 -20.81 13.56 -58.97
N ARG A 84 -19.89 12.59 -58.87
CA ARG A 84 -19.14 12.02 -59.98
C ARG A 84 -19.30 10.52 -59.97
N ILE A 85 -19.57 9.95 -61.14
CA ILE A 85 -19.79 8.52 -61.34
C ILE A 85 -18.67 7.96 -62.19
N TYR A 86 -18.24 6.75 -61.86
CA TYR A 86 -17.31 5.94 -62.63
C TYR A 86 -18.04 4.73 -63.17
N THR A 87 -17.81 4.42 -64.43
CA THR A 87 -18.37 3.27 -65.15
C THR A 87 -17.21 2.45 -65.68
N GLU A 88 -16.98 1.30 -65.05
CA GLU A 88 -16.07 0.26 -65.53
C GLU A 88 -16.85 -0.67 -66.46
N MET A 89 -16.36 -0.82 -67.68
CA MET A 89 -16.95 -1.65 -68.73
C MET A 89 -15.95 -2.71 -69.12
N ARG A 90 -16.35 -3.98 -69.02
CA ARG A 90 -15.61 -5.10 -69.59
C ARG A 90 -16.32 -5.56 -70.85
N PHE A 91 -15.60 -5.62 -71.96
CA PHE A 91 -16.19 -5.94 -73.25
C PHE A 91 -15.18 -6.58 -74.20
N THR A 92 -15.69 -7.24 -75.23
CA THR A 92 -14.90 -7.84 -76.30
C THR A 92 -15.35 -7.27 -77.63
N VAL A 93 -14.42 -6.85 -78.48
CA VAL A 93 -14.71 -6.37 -79.83
C VAL A 93 -13.97 -7.24 -80.83
N ARG A 94 -14.68 -7.63 -81.89
CA ARG A 94 -14.07 -8.35 -83.01
C ARG A 94 -13.49 -7.36 -84.01
N ASP A 95 -12.28 -7.64 -84.49
CA ASP A 95 -11.62 -6.87 -85.54
C ASP A 95 -12.43 -6.93 -86.85
N CYS A 96 -12.76 -5.77 -87.42
CA CYS A 96 -13.50 -5.64 -88.68
C CYS A 96 -12.76 -6.30 -89.85
N SER A 97 -11.42 -6.25 -89.85
CA SER A 97 -10.60 -6.88 -90.88
C SER A 97 -10.65 -8.41 -90.84
N SER A 98 -11.06 -8.99 -89.71
CA SER A 98 -11.24 -10.44 -89.52
C SER A 98 -12.57 -10.99 -90.04
N LEU A 99 -13.46 -10.13 -90.54
CA LEU A 99 -14.79 -10.50 -91.01
C LEU A 99 -14.86 -10.48 -92.56
N PRO A 100 -15.07 -11.62 -93.22
CA PRO A 100 -15.14 -11.67 -94.67
C PRO A 100 -16.39 -10.96 -95.21
N ASN A 101 -16.23 -10.21 -96.31
CA ASN A 101 -17.30 -9.49 -97.02
C ASN A 101 -18.05 -8.44 -96.20
N VAL A 102 -17.41 -7.87 -95.17
CA VAL A 102 -18.03 -6.82 -94.36
C VAL A 102 -17.97 -5.45 -95.08
N PRO A 103 -19.10 -4.71 -95.13
CA PRO A 103 -19.12 -3.36 -95.69
C PRO A 103 -18.22 -2.39 -94.92
N GLY A 104 -17.73 -1.34 -95.60
CA GLY A 104 -16.89 -0.29 -94.98
C GLY A 104 -17.57 0.53 -93.86
N SER A 105 -18.81 0.19 -93.50
CA SER A 105 -19.53 0.73 -92.36
C SER A 105 -19.16 0.07 -91.02
N CYS A 106 -18.42 -1.03 -91.02
CA CYS A 106 -18.00 -1.71 -89.78
C CYS A 106 -17.20 -0.78 -88.85
N LYS A 107 -17.51 -0.87 -87.56
CA LYS A 107 -16.86 -0.10 -86.49
C LYS A 107 -16.27 -1.05 -85.45
N GLU A 108 -15.27 -0.56 -84.73
CA GLU A 108 -14.65 -1.25 -83.59
C GLU A 108 -14.82 -0.47 -82.29
N THR A 109 -15.77 0.49 -82.30
CA THR A 109 -16.03 1.40 -81.21
C THR A 109 -17.52 1.50 -80.95
N PHE A 110 -17.88 1.83 -79.71
CA PHE A 110 -19.25 2.14 -79.29
C PHE A 110 -19.25 3.42 -78.45
N ASN A 111 -20.38 4.08 -78.34
CA ASN A 111 -20.49 5.30 -77.55
C ASN A 111 -21.17 5.01 -76.20
N LEU A 112 -20.64 5.63 -75.15
CA LEU A 112 -21.27 5.67 -73.82
C LEU A 112 -21.95 7.02 -73.64
N TYR A 113 -23.20 6.99 -73.21
CA TYR A 113 -24.02 8.15 -72.90
C TYR A 113 -24.63 8.01 -71.51
N TYR A 114 -25.02 9.14 -70.92
CA TYR A 114 -25.85 9.16 -69.72
C TYR A 114 -27.00 10.15 -69.83
N TYR A 115 -28.05 9.92 -69.05
CA TYR A 115 -29.18 10.84 -68.92
C TYR A 115 -29.62 10.95 -67.46
N GLU A 116 -29.51 12.14 -66.88
CA GLU A 116 -29.90 12.39 -65.49
C GLU A 116 -31.37 12.78 -65.34
N THR A 117 -32.03 12.26 -64.30
CA THR A 117 -33.45 12.55 -64.00
C THR A 117 -33.76 12.29 -62.53
N ASP A 118 -34.82 12.93 -62.02
CA ASP A 118 -35.24 12.78 -60.63
C ASP A 118 -36.10 11.53 -60.38
N SER A 119 -36.63 10.91 -61.43
CA SER A 119 -37.56 9.78 -61.35
C SER A 119 -37.41 8.78 -62.50
N VAL A 120 -37.97 7.58 -62.30
CA VAL A 120 -38.02 6.53 -63.33
C VAL A 120 -38.91 6.97 -64.50
N ILE A 121 -38.44 6.83 -65.73
CA ILE A 121 -39.11 7.30 -66.95
C ILE A 121 -39.65 6.11 -67.73
N ALA A 122 -40.79 6.28 -68.39
CA ALA A 122 -41.31 5.31 -69.33
C ALA A 122 -40.52 5.34 -70.65
N THR A 123 -39.69 4.31 -70.88
CA THR A 123 -38.76 4.17 -72.03
C THR A 123 -39.45 3.91 -73.39
N LYS A 124 -40.78 3.82 -73.45
CA LYS A 124 -41.54 3.48 -74.67
C LYS A 124 -41.74 4.62 -75.69
N LYS A 125 -41.25 5.84 -75.44
CA LYS A 125 -41.41 6.97 -76.40
C LYS A 125 -40.22 7.04 -77.35
N SER A 126 -40.47 7.16 -78.66
CA SER A 126 -39.43 7.21 -79.70
C SER A 126 -38.38 8.31 -79.51
N ALA A 127 -38.73 9.39 -78.80
CA ALA A 127 -37.84 10.52 -78.51
C ALA A 127 -36.64 10.18 -77.61
N PHE A 128 -36.61 9.00 -76.97
CA PHE A 128 -35.49 8.55 -76.14
C PHE A 128 -34.46 7.71 -76.90
N TRP A 129 -34.60 7.55 -78.22
CA TRP A 129 -33.66 6.76 -79.03
C TRP A 129 -32.93 7.64 -80.06
N SER A 130 -32.61 8.86 -79.63
CA SER A 130 -31.83 9.86 -80.34
C SER A 130 -30.78 10.45 -79.41
N GLU A 131 -29.70 11.01 -79.96
CA GLU A 131 -28.59 11.57 -79.16
C GLU A 131 -29.07 12.61 -78.13
N ALA A 132 -30.04 13.46 -78.47
CA ALA A 132 -30.77 14.26 -77.48
C ALA A 132 -31.94 13.42 -76.93
N PRO A 133 -32.13 13.31 -75.59
CA PRO A 133 -31.61 14.19 -74.54
C PRO A 133 -30.35 13.69 -73.79
N TYR A 134 -29.64 12.70 -74.32
CA TYR A 134 -28.49 12.12 -73.64
C TYR A 134 -27.24 13.01 -73.75
N LEU A 135 -26.37 12.92 -72.76
CA LEU A 135 -25.05 13.53 -72.77
C LEU A 135 -24.02 12.44 -73.07
N LYS A 136 -23.19 12.68 -74.09
CA LYS A 136 -22.11 11.76 -74.46
C LYS A 136 -21.01 11.79 -73.39
N VAL A 137 -20.66 10.62 -72.86
CA VAL A 137 -19.53 10.46 -71.93
C VAL A 137 -18.24 10.32 -72.73
N ASP A 138 -18.18 9.31 -73.61
CA ASP A 138 -17.00 9.06 -74.45
C ASP A 138 -17.34 8.10 -75.61
N THR A 139 -16.44 8.00 -76.58
CA THR A 139 -16.39 6.92 -77.57
C THR A 139 -15.39 5.88 -77.10
N ILE A 140 -15.85 4.67 -76.80
CA ILE A 140 -15.04 3.59 -76.26
C ILE A 140 -14.48 2.75 -77.41
N ALA A 141 -13.16 2.56 -77.38
CA ALA A 141 -12.44 1.68 -78.29
C ALA A 141 -11.84 0.51 -77.49
N ALA A 142 -11.64 -0.63 -78.16
CA ALA A 142 -10.87 -1.72 -77.60
C ALA A 142 -9.37 -1.42 -77.74
N ASP A 143 -8.60 -1.62 -76.67
CA ASP A 143 -7.13 -1.68 -76.72
C ASP A 143 -6.68 -2.92 -77.50
N GLU A 144 -7.38 -4.04 -77.31
CA GLU A 144 -7.13 -5.30 -78.00
C GLU A 144 -8.42 -5.86 -78.63
N SER A 145 -8.43 -6.02 -79.96
CA SER A 145 -9.47 -6.76 -80.68
C SER A 145 -9.02 -8.20 -80.96
N PHE A 146 -9.98 -9.11 -81.12
CA PHE A 146 -9.70 -10.52 -81.44
C PHE A 146 -9.99 -10.85 -82.91
N SER A 147 -9.20 -11.77 -83.47
CA SER A 147 -9.21 -12.16 -84.89
C SER A 147 -9.59 -13.64 -85.09
N GLN A 148 -9.77 -14.07 -86.35
CA GLN A 148 -10.12 -15.46 -86.68
C GLN A 148 -9.05 -16.47 -86.23
N VAL A 149 -7.79 -16.05 -86.10
CA VAL A 149 -6.66 -16.88 -85.66
C VAL A 149 -6.76 -17.22 -84.17
N ASP A 150 -7.44 -16.38 -83.38
CA ASP A 150 -7.57 -16.55 -81.93
C ASP A 150 -8.65 -17.59 -81.54
N PHE A 151 -9.59 -17.90 -82.44
CA PHE A 151 -10.63 -18.91 -82.18
C PHE A 151 -10.07 -20.33 -81.98
N GLY A 152 -8.91 -20.64 -82.58
CA GLY A 152 -8.22 -21.92 -82.39
C GLY A 152 -7.72 -22.12 -80.95
N GLY A 153 -7.50 -21.04 -80.20
CA GLY A 153 -7.02 -21.06 -78.81
C GLY A 153 -8.10 -20.80 -77.75
N ARG A 154 -9.35 -20.50 -78.13
CA ARG A 154 -10.43 -20.05 -77.20
C ARG A 154 -10.05 -18.83 -76.33
N LEU A 155 -9.05 -18.04 -76.71
CA LEU A 155 -8.65 -16.84 -76.00
C LEU A 155 -9.45 -15.63 -76.53
N MET A 156 -10.60 -15.35 -75.93
CA MET A 156 -11.28 -14.06 -76.15
C MET A 156 -10.51 -12.97 -75.40
N LYS A 157 -10.15 -11.88 -76.09
CA LYS A 157 -9.44 -10.75 -75.49
C LYS A 157 -10.43 -9.76 -74.87
N VAL A 158 -10.42 -9.68 -73.54
CA VAL A 158 -11.32 -8.83 -72.77
C VAL A 158 -10.66 -7.48 -72.52
N ASN A 159 -11.35 -6.41 -72.91
CA ASN A 159 -10.95 -5.03 -72.65
C ASN A 159 -11.64 -4.53 -71.39
N THR A 160 -10.95 -3.71 -70.59
CA THR A 160 -11.52 -3.07 -69.40
C THR A 160 -11.31 -1.57 -69.48
N GLU A 161 -12.38 -0.81 -69.65
CA GLU A 161 -12.34 0.64 -69.76
C GLU A 161 -13.11 1.29 -68.61
N VAL A 162 -12.49 2.25 -67.92
CA VAL A 162 -13.14 3.05 -66.89
C VAL A 162 -13.35 4.47 -67.41
N ARG A 163 -14.58 4.95 -67.40
CA ARG A 163 -14.92 6.35 -67.72
C ARG A 163 -15.66 7.00 -66.58
N SER A 164 -15.49 8.31 -66.44
CA SER A 164 -16.16 9.08 -65.40
C SER A 164 -16.95 10.25 -65.98
N PHE A 165 -18.07 10.58 -65.35
CA PHE A 165 -18.92 11.71 -65.75
C PHE A 165 -19.57 12.38 -64.53
N GLY A 166 -20.01 13.61 -64.74
CA GLY A 166 -20.57 14.51 -63.72
C GLY A 166 -20.17 15.96 -64.00
N PRO A 167 -20.52 16.92 -63.11
CA PRO A 167 -21.37 16.76 -61.94
C PRO A 167 -22.78 16.26 -62.28
N LEU A 168 -23.30 15.34 -61.46
CA LEU A 168 -24.72 15.00 -61.48
C LEU A 168 -25.48 15.87 -60.47
N THR A 169 -26.65 16.39 -60.89
CA THR A 169 -27.49 17.27 -60.07
C THR A 169 -28.82 16.64 -59.67
N ARG A 170 -29.31 15.68 -60.45
CA ARG A 170 -30.61 14.99 -60.25
C ARG A 170 -30.49 13.78 -59.31
N ASN A 171 -31.61 13.14 -58.95
CA ASN A 171 -31.60 11.99 -58.02
C ASN A 171 -30.94 10.71 -58.59
N GLY A 172 -30.96 10.53 -59.90
CA GLY A 172 -30.34 9.37 -60.54
C GLY A 172 -30.17 9.57 -62.03
N PHE A 173 -29.79 8.49 -62.72
CA PHE A 173 -29.45 8.54 -64.12
C PHE A 173 -29.65 7.19 -64.81
N TYR A 174 -29.65 7.22 -66.13
CA TYR A 174 -29.56 6.06 -67.00
C TYR A 174 -28.23 6.09 -67.73
N LEU A 175 -27.67 4.92 -68.02
CA LEU A 175 -26.59 4.77 -68.99
C LEU A 175 -27.17 4.25 -70.30
N ALA A 176 -26.65 4.74 -71.41
CA ALA A 176 -27.00 4.25 -72.73
C ALA A 176 -25.74 3.92 -73.54
N PHE A 177 -25.75 2.75 -74.17
CA PHE A 177 -24.69 2.25 -75.02
C PHE A 177 -25.19 2.27 -76.46
N GLN A 178 -24.46 2.94 -77.35
CA GLN A 178 -24.83 3.07 -78.75
C GLN A 178 -23.77 2.44 -79.65
N ASP A 179 -24.20 1.52 -80.48
CA ASP A 179 -23.41 0.86 -81.50
C ASP A 179 -23.82 1.34 -82.92
N TYR A 180 -22.84 1.61 -83.77
CA TYR A 180 -23.01 2.04 -85.17
C TYR A 180 -22.62 0.94 -86.18
N GLY A 181 -22.45 -0.31 -85.75
CA GLY A 181 -22.10 -1.44 -86.62
C GLY A 181 -20.80 -2.14 -86.22
N ALA A 182 -20.60 -2.36 -84.94
CA ALA A 182 -19.55 -3.21 -84.38
C ALA A 182 -20.07 -4.63 -84.12
N CYS A 183 -19.14 -5.57 -84.06
CA CYS A 183 -19.42 -6.92 -83.55
C CYS A 183 -18.77 -7.06 -82.18
N MET A 184 -19.56 -6.94 -81.12
CA MET A 184 -19.05 -6.87 -79.76
C MET A 184 -19.96 -7.52 -78.72
N SER A 185 -19.40 -7.80 -77.55
CA SER A 185 -20.13 -8.23 -76.36
C SER A 185 -19.72 -7.39 -75.16
N LEU A 186 -20.71 -6.81 -74.48
CA LEU A 186 -20.57 -6.14 -73.20
C LEU A 186 -20.72 -7.21 -72.09
N LEU A 187 -19.58 -7.62 -71.53
CA LEU A 187 -19.48 -8.71 -70.57
C LEU A 187 -19.91 -8.30 -69.17
N SER A 188 -19.53 -7.10 -68.75
CA SER A 188 -19.99 -6.54 -67.48
C SER A 188 -19.88 -5.03 -67.43
N VAL A 189 -20.80 -4.40 -66.72
CA VAL A 189 -20.76 -2.99 -66.34
C VAL A 189 -20.83 -2.88 -64.82
N ARG A 190 -19.85 -2.18 -64.24
CA ARG A 190 -19.84 -1.78 -62.83
C ARG A 190 -19.89 -0.25 -62.76
N VAL A 191 -20.92 0.26 -62.12
CA VAL A 191 -21.12 1.69 -61.88
C VAL A 191 -20.86 1.95 -60.41
N PHE A 192 -19.92 2.85 -60.11
CA PHE A 192 -19.50 3.14 -58.75
C PHE A 192 -19.11 4.62 -58.59
N PHE A 193 -18.94 5.06 -57.35
CA PHE A 193 -18.38 6.37 -57.05
C PHE A 193 -17.31 6.24 -55.97
N LYS A 194 -16.42 7.23 -55.91
CA LYS A 194 -15.33 7.28 -54.94
C LYS A 194 -15.71 8.18 -53.76
N LYS A 195 -15.20 7.85 -52.58
CA LYS A 195 -15.25 8.67 -51.37
C LYS A 195 -13.98 8.47 -50.56
N CYS A 196 -13.63 9.48 -49.78
CA CYS A 196 -12.59 9.33 -48.79
C CYS A 196 -13.16 8.55 -47.58
N PRO A 197 -12.53 7.45 -47.16
CA PRO A 197 -13.02 6.63 -46.05
C PRO A 197 -12.90 7.39 -44.72
N SER A 198 -13.64 6.97 -43.70
CA SER A 198 -13.42 7.50 -42.36
C SER A 198 -12.04 7.09 -41.86
N ILE A 199 -11.27 8.05 -41.35
CA ILE A 199 -9.90 7.84 -40.87
C ILE A 199 -9.69 8.53 -39.53
N VAL A 200 -8.83 7.93 -38.70
CA VAL A 200 -8.26 8.59 -37.53
C VAL A 200 -6.87 9.06 -37.88
N GLN A 201 -6.63 10.37 -37.87
CA GLN A 201 -5.33 10.96 -38.14
C GLN A 201 -5.08 12.10 -37.14
N ASN A 202 -3.86 12.20 -36.61
CA ASN A 202 -3.50 13.19 -35.58
C ASN A 202 -4.47 13.18 -34.38
N PHE A 203 -4.89 11.98 -33.93
CA PHE A 203 -5.87 11.77 -32.86
C PHE A 203 -7.23 12.44 -33.08
N ALA A 204 -7.59 12.72 -34.33
CA ALA A 204 -8.90 13.21 -34.72
C ALA A 204 -9.57 12.24 -35.69
N VAL A 205 -10.86 11.98 -35.47
CA VAL A 205 -11.72 11.22 -36.38
C VAL A 205 -12.23 12.15 -37.47
N PHE A 206 -12.01 11.75 -38.73
CA PHE A 206 -12.58 12.39 -39.90
C PHE A 206 -13.67 11.47 -40.49
N PRO A 207 -14.89 11.98 -40.71
CA PRO A 207 -15.97 11.17 -41.24
C PRO A 207 -15.76 10.84 -42.72
N GLU A 208 -16.44 9.79 -43.18
CA GLU A 208 -16.55 9.50 -44.61
C GLU A 208 -17.01 10.74 -45.37
N THR A 209 -16.30 11.10 -46.44
CA THR A 209 -16.56 12.33 -47.20
C THR A 209 -16.61 12.01 -48.68
N MET A 210 -17.73 12.37 -49.32
CA MET A 210 -17.90 12.23 -50.76
C MET A 210 -16.94 13.16 -51.50
N THR A 211 -16.35 12.68 -52.59
CA THR A 211 -15.53 13.52 -53.46
C THR A 211 -16.39 14.61 -54.11
N GLY A 212 -15.76 15.72 -54.48
CA GLY A 212 -16.45 16.75 -55.26
C GLY A 212 -16.65 16.33 -56.72
N ALA A 213 -17.27 17.22 -57.48
CA ALA A 213 -17.64 16.96 -58.89
C ALA A 213 -16.44 16.87 -59.83
N GLU A 214 -15.43 17.72 -59.61
CA GLU A 214 -14.24 17.83 -60.45
C GLU A 214 -13.11 16.97 -59.90
N SER A 215 -12.24 16.46 -60.76
CA SER A 215 -11.05 15.69 -60.33
C SER A 215 -10.14 16.51 -59.40
N THR A 216 -10.07 17.83 -59.60
CA THR A 216 -9.27 18.76 -58.79
C THR A 216 -10.02 19.34 -57.58
N SER A 217 -11.28 18.93 -57.35
CA SER A 217 -12.07 19.45 -56.25
C SER A 217 -11.55 18.98 -54.89
N LEU A 218 -11.58 19.85 -53.89
CA LEU A 218 -11.19 19.55 -52.51
C LEU A 218 -12.39 19.78 -51.57
N VAL A 219 -12.92 18.71 -51.00
CA VAL A 219 -14.05 18.75 -50.06
C VAL A 219 -13.50 18.76 -48.63
N ILE A 220 -13.87 19.76 -47.84
CA ILE A 220 -13.39 19.93 -46.47
C ILE A 220 -14.14 18.96 -45.54
N ALA A 221 -13.39 18.14 -44.81
CA ALA A 221 -13.87 17.35 -43.68
C ALA A 221 -13.35 17.93 -42.36
N ARG A 222 -14.25 18.22 -41.42
CA ARG A 222 -13.87 18.64 -40.06
C ARG A 222 -13.58 17.41 -39.21
N GLY A 223 -12.46 17.43 -38.50
CA GLY A 223 -12.11 16.37 -37.56
C GLY A 223 -12.70 16.63 -36.18
N THR A 224 -12.96 15.57 -35.43
CA THR A 224 -13.32 15.64 -34.00
C THR A 224 -12.31 14.82 -33.22
N CYS A 225 -11.76 15.34 -32.12
CA CYS A 225 -10.81 14.58 -31.30
C CYS A 225 -11.41 13.24 -30.87
N ILE A 226 -10.58 12.20 -30.90
CA ILE A 226 -10.94 10.89 -30.36
C ILE A 226 -11.25 11.01 -28.85
N PRO A 227 -11.97 10.05 -28.25
CA PRO A 227 -12.16 10.00 -26.80
C PRO A 227 -10.82 10.12 -26.06
N ASN A 228 -10.81 10.92 -24.99
CA ASN A 228 -9.63 11.21 -24.16
C ASN A 228 -8.50 12.01 -24.85
N ALA A 229 -8.76 12.60 -26.01
CA ALA A 229 -7.89 13.59 -26.64
C ALA A 229 -8.48 15.02 -26.55
N GLU A 230 -7.63 16.03 -26.68
CA GLU A 230 -7.98 17.45 -26.62
C GLU A 230 -7.35 18.20 -27.80
N GLU A 231 -8.00 19.28 -28.24
CA GLU A 231 -7.53 20.11 -29.35
C GLU A 231 -6.31 20.92 -28.92
N VAL A 232 -5.21 20.83 -29.69
CA VAL A 232 -4.01 21.64 -29.46
C VAL A 232 -3.84 22.66 -30.59
N ASP A 233 -3.85 22.18 -31.83
CA ASP A 233 -3.71 23.02 -33.02
C ASP A 233 -5.05 23.06 -33.76
N VAL A 234 -5.73 24.20 -33.72
CA VAL A 234 -7.03 24.42 -34.37
C VAL A 234 -6.92 25.34 -35.59
N PRO A 235 -7.73 25.14 -36.64
CA PRO A 235 -8.83 24.17 -36.74
C PRO A 235 -8.41 22.79 -37.29
N ILE A 236 -9.06 21.73 -36.83
CA ILE A 236 -8.78 20.34 -37.24
C ILE A 236 -9.53 19.99 -38.53
N LYS A 237 -8.80 19.88 -39.65
CA LYS A 237 -9.39 19.68 -40.99
C LYS A 237 -8.54 18.75 -41.87
N LEU A 238 -9.24 17.98 -42.71
CA LEU A 238 -8.68 17.26 -43.86
C LEU A 238 -9.42 17.64 -45.14
N TYR A 239 -8.78 17.42 -46.29
CA TYR A 239 -9.36 17.71 -47.60
C TYR A 239 -9.46 16.42 -48.42
N CYS A 240 -10.66 16.05 -48.87
CA CYS A 240 -10.88 14.92 -49.76
C CYS A 240 -10.80 15.37 -51.22
N ASN A 241 -9.87 14.82 -52.00
CA ASN A 241 -9.72 15.17 -53.42
C ASN A 241 -10.73 14.43 -54.33
N GLY A 242 -10.74 14.73 -55.63
CA GLY A 242 -11.63 14.09 -56.61
C GLY A 242 -11.36 12.59 -56.84
N ASP A 243 -10.18 12.11 -56.47
CA ASP A 243 -9.78 10.71 -56.57
C ASP A 243 -10.11 9.89 -55.32
N GLY A 244 -10.59 10.52 -54.24
CA GLY A 244 -10.96 9.85 -52.99
C GLY A 244 -9.80 9.67 -52.02
N GLU A 245 -8.74 10.47 -52.15
CA GLU A 245 -7.59 10.49 -51.26
C GLU A 245 -7.63 11.67 -50.29
N TRP A 246 -7.21 11.43 -49.05
CA TRP A 246 -7.08 12.46 -48.02
C TRP A 246 -5.81 13.29 -48.22
N MET A 247 -5.98 14.61 -48.27
CA MET A 247 -4.92 15.60 -48.49
C MET A 247 -4.76 16.53 -47.28
N VAL A 248 -3.52 16.94 -47.02
CA VAL A 248 -3.05 17.97 -46.06
C VAL A 248 -3.81 18.00 -44.72
N PRO A 249 -3.32 17.32 -43.67
CA PRO A 249 -3.84 17.50 -42.33
C PRO A 249 -3.50 18.90 -41.80
N ILE A 250 -4.53 19.63 -41.37
CA ILE A 250 -4.40 20.89 -40.64
C ILE A 250 -4.90 20.66 -39.22
N GLY A 251 -4.07 21.00 -38.23
CA GLY A 251 -4.39 20.81 -36.83
C GLY A 251 -4.19 19.39 -36.31
N ARG A 252 -4.28 19.24 -34.99
CA ARG A 252 -4.16 17.95 -34.29
C ARG A 252 -4.81 17.98 -32.93
N CYS A 253 -5.16 16.79 -32.46
CA CYS A 253 -5.46 16.54 -31.06
C CYS A 253 -4.27 15.84 -30.40
N THR A 254 -4.17 15.93 -29.08
CA THR A 254 -3.23 15.13 -28.28
C THR A 254 -3.95 14.51 -27.10
N CYS A 255 -3.44 13.38 -26.60
CA CYS A 255 -4.04 12.74 -25.44
C CYS A 255 -3.96 13.65 -24.20
N LYS A 256 -5.08 13.75 -23.48
CA LYS A 256 -5.22 14.55 -22.25
C LYS A 256 -4.25 14.09 -21.15
N PRO A 257 -4.01 14.91 -20.11
CA PRO A 257 -3.34 14.45 -18.90
C PRO A 257 -3.97 13.15 -18.38
N GLY A 258 -3.13 12.21 -17.95
CA GLY A 258 -3.54 10.85 -17.59
C GLY A 258 -3.74 9.87 -18.75
N TYR A 259 -3.60 10.28 -20.02
CA TYR A 259 -3.76 9.40 -21.18
C TYR A 259 -2.56 9.46 -22.14
N GLU A 260 -2.08 8.31 -22.59
CA GLU A 260 -0.98 8.18 -23.55
C GLU A 260 -1.44 7.69 -24.93
N PRO A 261 -0.68 8.01 -25.99
CA PRO A 261 -0.92 7.47 -27.33
C PRO A 261 -0.82 5.94 -27.38
N GLU A 262 -1.84 5.29 -27.95
CA GLU A 262 -1.82 3.86 -28.31
C GLU A 262 -2.01 3.73 -29.82
N ASN A 263 -0.98 3.24 -30.52
CA ASN A 263 -0.95 3.01 -31.96
C ASN A 263 -1.38 4.22 -32.83
N SER A 264 -1.22 5.45 -32.32
CA SER A 264 -1.63 6.72 -32.98
C SER A 264 -3.13 6.87 -33.28
N VAL A 265 -3.97 5.93 -32.84
CA VAL A 265 -5.42 5.91 -33.11
C VAL A 265 -6.28 5.94 -31.84
N ALA A 266 -5.68 5.71 -30.68
CA ALA A 266 -6.35 5.71 -29.39
C ALA A 266 -5.56 6.48 -28.33
N CYS A 267 -6.27 7.00 -27.33
CA CYS A 267 -5.69 7.54 -26.11
C CYS A 267 -6.03 6.60 -24.95
N LYS A 268 -5.02 5.84 -24.51
CA LYS A 268 -5.14 4.84 -23.46
C LYS A 268 -4.91 5.48 -22.10
N ALA A 269 -5.71 5.08 -21.11
CA ALA A 269 -5.52 5.51 -19.73
C ALA A 269 -4.14 5.04 -19.21
N CYS A 270 -3.41 5.93 -18.54
CA CYS A 270 -2.20 5.54 -17.82
C CYS A 270 -2.54 4.41 -16.84
N PRO A 271 -1.84 3.25 -16.89
CA PRO A 271 -2.10 2.16 -15.97
C PRO A 271 -1.79 2.56 -14.52
N ALA A 272 -2.41 1.87 -13.57
CA ALA A 272 -2.14 2.06 -12.15
C ALA A 272 -0.63 1.98 -11.86
N GLY A 273 -0.11 2.96 -11.09
CA GLY A 273 1.32 3.13 -10.82
C GLY A 273 2.06 4.05 -11.80
N THR A 274 1.39 4.55 -12.85
CA THR A 274 1.92 5.55 -13.78
C THR A 274 1.04 6.80 -13.82
N PHE A 275 1.56 7.88 -14.41
CA PHE A 275 0.86 9.16 -14.57
C PHE A 275 1.35 9.94 -15.79
N LYS A 276 0.56 10.90 -16.25
CA LYS A 276 0.96 11.89 -17.27
C LYS A 276 0.46 13.28 -16.86
N ALA A 277 1.39 14.16 -16.46
CA ALA A 277 1.09 15.47 -15.86
C ALA A 277 0.48 16.48 -16.81
N SER A 278 0.98 16.55 -18.04
CA SER A 278 0.60 17.56 -19.03
C SER A 278 0.47 16.95 -20.42
N GLN A 279 -0.12 17.70 -21.35
CA GLN A 279 -0.22 17.31 -22.76
C GLN A 279 1.15 17.27 -23.47
N GLU A 280 2.14 18.00 -22.95
CA GLU A 280 3.51 18.09 -23.51
C GLU A 280 4.36 16.84 -23.21
N ALA A 281 3.97 16.05 -22.21
CA ALA A 281 4.66 14.80 -21.89
C ALA A 281 4.43 13.75 -22.97
N GLU A 282 5.50 13.09 -23.44
CA GLU A 282 5.46 12.10 -24.53
C GLU A 282 4.55 10.90 -24.23
N GLY A 283 4.48 10.46 -22.96
CA GLY A 283 3.71 9.27 -22.54
C GLY A 283 3.54 9.18 -21.03
N CYS A 284 2.96 8.07 -20.56
CA CYS A 284 2.83 7.81 -19.13
C CYS A 284 4.19 7.48 -18.51
N SER A 285 4.53 8.14 -17.41
CA SER A 285 5.75 7.89 -16.64
C SER A 285 5.44 7.19 -15.33
N HIS A 286 6.39 6.42 -14.81
CA HIS A 286 6.23 5.80 -13.50
C HIS A 286 6.14 6.84 -12.39
N CYS A 287 5.29 6.58 -11.40
CA CYS A 287 5.21 7.45 -10.23
C CYS A 287 6.59 7.61 -9.57
N PRO A 288 7.02 8.85 -9.29
CA PRO A 288 8.30 9.09 -8.65
C PRO A 288 8.31 8.56 -7.21
N SER A 289 9.50 8.39 -6.63
CA SER A 289 9.68 7.81 -5.30
C SER A 289 8.79 8.46 -4.24
N ASN A 290 8.29 7.64 -3.31
CA ASN A 290 7.37 8.04 -2.23
C ASN A 290 6.01 8.60 -2.68
N SER A 291 5.59 8.32 -3.92
CA SER A 291 4.25 8.62 -4.42
C SER A 291 3.52 7.36 -4.93
N ARG A 292 2.23 7.47 -5.24
CA ARG A 292 1.42 6.39 -5.82
C ARG A 292 0.24 6.94 -6.65
N SER A 293 -0.17 6.13 -7.62
CA SER A 293 -1.34 6.34 -8.48
C SER A 293 -2.17 5.04 -8.44
N PRO A 294 -3.16 4.93 -7.54
CA PRO A 294 -3.96 3.70 -7.43
C PRO A 294 -5.04 3.62 -8.52
N ALA A 295 -5.40 4.73 -9.15
CA ALA A 295 -6.42 4.81 -10.18
C ALA A 295 -5.79 4.86 -11.57
N GLU A 296 -6.46 4.24 -12.54
CA GLU A 296 -6.16 4.46 -13.96
C GLU A 296 -6.43 5.91 -14.36
N ALA A 297 -5.76 6.36 -15.43
CA ALA A 297 -5.88 7.71 -15.98
C ALA A 297 -5.47 8.85 -15.02
N SER A 298 -4.51 8.61 -14.14
CA SER A 298 -4.08 9.62 -13.16
C SER A 298 -3.20 10.71 -13.78
N PRO A 299 -3.52 12.00 -13.62
CA PRO A 299 -2.65 13.10 -14.06
C PRO A 299 -1.53 13.41 -13.05
N ILE A 300 -1.64 12.93 -11.80
CA ILE A 300 -0.65 13.20 -10.75
C ILE A 300 -0.55 12.01 -9.79
N CYS A 301 0.67 11.67 -9.39
CA CYS A 301 0.89 10.69 -8.32
C CYS A 301 0.77 11.35 -6.94
N THR A 302 -0.17 10.88 -6.14
CA THR A 302 -0.38 11.31 -4.75
C THR A 302 0.77 10.87 -3.85
N CYS A 303 1.23 11.73 -2.94
CA CYS A 303 2.30 11.35 -2.02
C CYS A 303 1.84 10.29 -1.00
N ARG A 304 2.74 9.40 -0.61
CA ARG A 304 2.50 8.43 0.48
C ARG A 304 2.51 9.15 1.83
N THR A 305 1.83 8.57 2.82
CA THR A 305 1.77 9.10 4.19
C THR A 305 3.19 9.36 4.73
N GLY A 306 3.43 10.57 5.24
CA GLY A 306 4.74 11.01 5.74
C GLY A 306 5.64 11.71 4.72
N TYR A 307 5.25 11.72 3.44
CA TYR A 307 5.97 12.40 2.36
C TYR A 307 5.07 13.44 1.68
N TYR A 308 5.67 14.51 1.16
CA TYR A 308 4.97 15.69 0.69
C TYR A 308 5.71 16.34 -0.49
N ARG A 309 5.01 17.24 -1.19
CA ARG A 309 5.58 18.18 -2.15
C ARG A 309 5.34 19.61 -1.64
N ALA A 310 6.33 20.48 -1.81
CA ALA A 310 6.15 21.91 -1.61
C ALA A 310 5.23 22.49 -2.70
N ASP A 311 4.65 23.66 -2.48
CA ASP A 311 3.67 24.25 -3.41
C ASP A 311 4.25 24.54 -4.82
N PHE A 312 5.58 24.62 -4.94
CA PHE A 312 6.29 24.88 -6.18
C PHE A 312 7.04 23.66 -6.73
N ASP A 313 6.91 22.48 -6.10
CA ASP A 313 7.55 21.26 -6.58
C ASP A 313 6.78 20.71 -7.80
N PRO A 314 7.44 20.45 -8.95
CA PRO A 314 6.79 19.88 -10.13
C PRO A 314 6.19 18.47 -9.87
N PRO A 315 5.13 18.05 -10.59
CA PRO A 315 4.54 16.72 -10.40
C PRO A 315 5.53 15.56 -10.60
N GLU A 316 6.56 15.77 -11.42
CA GLU A 316 7.56 14.77 -11.80
C GLU A 316 8.59 14.51 -10.69
N VAL A 317 8.75 15.43 -9.73
CA VAL A 317 9.72 15.24 -8.63
C VAL A 317 9.17 14.32 -7.54
N ALA A 318 10.07 13.61 -6.88
CA ALA A 318 9.75 12.70 -5.79
C ALA A 318 9.16 13.43 -4.58
N CYS A 319 8.24 12.76 -3.86
CA CYS A 319 7.77 13.30 -2.59
C CYS A 319 8.88 13.16 -1.53
N THR A 320 9.09 14.25 -0.79
CA THR A 320 10.17 14.40 0.21
C THR A 320 9.58 14.41 1.62
N SER A 321 10.38 14.12 2.65
CA SER A 321 9.90 14.12 4.04
C SER A 321 10.45 15.32 4.82
N VAL A 322 9.98 15.49 6.05
CA VAL A 322 10.57 16.45 6.99
C VAL A 322 11.95 16.00 7.44
N PRO A 323 12.87 16.92 7.80
CA PRO A 323 14.19 16.56 8.26
C PRO A 323 14.13 15.99 9.68
N SER A 324 15.11 15.14 10.00
CA SER A 324 15.40 14.72 11.37
C SER A 324 15.94 15.88 12.23
N GLY A 325 16.01 15.69 13.55
CA GLY A 325 16.59 16.70 14.44
C GLY A 325 18.09 16.96 14.14
N PRO A 326 18.59 18.19 14.37
CA PRO A 326 20.02 18.48 14.31
C PRO A 326 20.81 17.60 15.28
N ARG A 327 22.12 17.49 15.07
CA ARG A 327 22.98 16.56 15.83
C ARG A 327 24.11 17.28 16.53
N ASN A 328 24.66 16.65 17.57
CA ASN A 328 25.93 17.03 18.21
C ASN A 328 26.01 18.53 18.51
N VAL A 329 25.04 19.04 19.28
CA VAL A 329 25.03 20.44 19.71
C VAL A 329 26.16 20.66 20.70
N ILE A 330 27.02 21.61 20.41
CA ILE A 330 28.11 22.07 21.26
C ILE A 330 27.75 23.49 21.71
N SER A 331 27.96 23.77 23.00
CA SER A 331 27.72 25.09 23.59
C SER A 331 28.98 25.64 24.22
N ILE A 332 29.36 26.86 23.82
CA ILE A 332 30.47 27.61 24.42
C ILE A 332 29.86 28.77 25.21
N VAL A 333 30.03 28.76 26.53
CA VAL A 333 29.46 29.78 27.43
C VAL A 333 30.54 30.75 27.86
N ASN A 334 30.37 32.03 27.55
CA ASN A 334 31.23 33.11 27.99
C ASN A 334 30.43 34.15 28.76
N GLU A 335 30.49 34.08 30.09
CA GLU A 335 29.73 34.91 31.04
C GLU A 335 28.22 34.88 30.77
N THR A 336 27.70 35.89 30.08
CA THR A 336 26.29 36.12 29.71
C THR A 336 26.01 35.90 28.22
N SER A 337 26.97 35.34 27.48
CA SER A 337 26.87 35.00 26.06
C SER A 337 27.11 33.52 25.82
N ILE A 338 26.44 32.98 24.81
CA ILE A 338 26.51 31.57 24.42
C ILE A 338 26.69 31.49 22.92
N ILE A 339 27.64 30.67 22.46
CA ILE A 339 27.72 30.26 21.06
C ILE A 339 27.25 28.81 20.97
N LEU A 340 26.26 28.56 20.13
CA LEU A 340 25.79 27.22 19.79
C LEU A 340 26.28 26.84 18.41
N GLU A 341 26.86 25.65 18.29
CA GLU A 341 27.24 25.01 17.04
C GLU A 341 26.64 23.62 17.00
N TRP A 342 26.18 23.17 15.83
CA TRP A 342 25.61 21.83 15.67
C TRP A 342 26.00 21.22 14.33
N HIS A 343 25.69 19.95 14.17
CA HIS A 343 25.81 19.23 12.91
C HIS A 343 24.45 19.14 12.21
N PRO A 344 24.43 19.09 10.86
CA PRO A 344 23.21 18.88 10.11
C PRO A 344 22.47 17.59 10.51
N PRO A 345 21.14 17.55 10.30
CA PRO A 345 20.31 16.35 10.43
C PRO A 345 20.94 15.14 9.73
N ARG A 346 20.72 13.93 10.28
CA ARG A 346 21.18 12.70 9.61
C ARG A 346 20.40 12.47 8.33
N GLU A 347 19.10 12.76 8.38
CA GLU A 347 18.17 12.69 7.26
C GLU A 347 17.61 14.09 7.03
N THR A 348 17.86 14.66 5.85
CA THR A 348 17.31 15.97 5.42
C THR A 348 15.91 15.85 4.80
N GLY A 349 15.41 14.62 4.69
CA GLY A 349 14.15 14.30 4.02
C GLY A 349 14.24 14.31 2.48
N GLY A 350 15.46 14.30 1.92
CA GLY A 350 15.69 14.31 0.47
C GLY A 350 15.71 15.70 -0.14
N ARG A 351 15.78 16.76 0.68
CA ARG A 351 15.94 18.15 0.25
C ARG A 351 17.26 18.74 0.74
N ASP A 352 17.73 19.77 0.06
CA ASP A 352 18.91 20.56 0.38
C ASP A 352 18.57 21.95 0.97
N ASP A 353 17.28 22.33 0.96
CA ASP A 353 16.73 23.58 1.49
C ASP A 353 16.51 23.57 3.03
N VAL A 354 17.36 22.86 3.78
CA VAL A 354 17.24 22.76 5.24
C VAL A 354 17.68 24.05 5.92
N THR A 355 16.83 24.60 6.79
CA THR A 355 17.11 25.77 7.63
C THR A 355 16.79 25.48 9.10
N TYR A 356 17.30 26.31 10.01
CA TYR A 356 17.15 26.13 11.45
C TYR A 356 16.45 27.30 12.13
N ASN A 357 15.65 26.97 13.15
CA ASN A 357 14.97 27.94 14.02
C ASN A 357 15.35 27.69 15.48
N ILE A 358 15.62 28.75 16.25
CA ILE A 358 16.03 28.65 17.65
C ILE A 358 14.91 29.14 18.57
N ILE A 359 14.37 28.24 19.39
CA ILE A 359 13.42 28.60 20.45
C ILE A 359 14.18 28.74 21.76
N CYS A 360 14.25 29.96 22.29
CA CYS A 360 14.91 30.26 23.56
C CYS A 360 13.91 30.28 24.72
N LYS A 361 14.21 29.52 25.78
CA LYS A 361 13.42 29.46 27.01
C LYS A 361 14.29 29.75 28.23
N LYS A 362 13.85 30.68 29.09
CA LYS A 362 14.43 30.97 30.39
C LYS A 362 13.75 30.11 31.44
N CYS A 363 14.50 29.27 32.13
CA CYS A 363 13.98 28.32 33.10
C CYS A 363 14.23 28.77 34.54
N ARG A 364 13.41 28.28 35.47
CA ARG A 364 13.71 28.37 36.90
C ARG A 364 14.81 27.36 37.27
N ALA A 365 15.39 27.53 38.46
CA ALA A 365 16.47 26.67 38.98
C ALA A 365 16.10 25.18 39.01
N ASP A 366 14.82 24.85 39.26
CA ASP A 366 14.29 23.49 39.26
C ASP A 366 13.99 22.94 37.84
N ARG A 367 14.12 23.77 36.81
CA ARG A 367 13.83 23.49 35.39
C ARG A 367 12.39 23.01 35.12
N ARG A 368 11.46 23.10 36.07
CA ARG A 368 10.07 22.62 35.90
C ARG A 368 9.20 23.60 35.14
N SER A 369 9.49 24.89 35.27
CA SER A 369 8.81 25.97 34.55
C SER A 369 9.81 26.78 33.76
N CYS A 370 9.58 26.91 32.46
CA CYS A 370 10.34 27.79 31.59
C CYS A 370 9.40 28.76 30.87
N SER A 371 9.79 30.03 30.79
CA SER A 371 9.14 31.06 29.98
C SER A 371 9.96 31.30 28.70
N ARG A 372 9.40 32.03 27.73
CA ARG A 372 10.22 32.56 26.63
C ARG A 372 11.33 33.45 27.20
N CYS A 373 12.46 33.50 26.48
CA CYS A 373 13.53 34.44 26.79
C CYS A 373 13.05 35.88 26.67
N ASP A 374 13.75 36.77 27.38
CA ASP A 374 13.48 38.20 27.41
C ASP A 374 13.73 38.81 26.01
N ASP A 375 12.96 39.83 25.60
CA ASP A 375 13.02 40.40 24.24
C ASP A 375 14.36 41.09 23.90
N ASN A 376 15.19 41.36 24.91
CA ASN A 376 16.52 41.95 24.76
C ASN A 376 17.63 40.92 24.46
N VAL A 377 17.30 39.62 24.40
CA VAL A 377 18.24 38.57 23.99
C VAL A 377 18.48 38.68 22.49
N GLU A 378 19.75 38.85 22.11
CA GLU A 378 20.14 39.07 20.71
C GLU A 378 20.66 37.76 20.09
N PHE A 379 20.25 37.48 18.85
CA PHE A 379 20.65 36.30 18.08
C PHE A 379 21.39 36.74 16.82
N VAL A 380 22.67 36.38 16.71
CA VAL A 380 23.53 36.72 15.57
C VAL A 380 23.91 35.43 14.83
N PRO A 381 23.64 35.30 13.51
CA PRO A 381 23.13 36.36 12.61
C PRO A 381 21.62 36.58 12.68
N ARG A 382 20.83 35.58 13.08
CA ARG A 382 19.36 35.66 13.20
C ARG A 382 18.83 34.51 14.05
N GLN A 383 17.58 34.60 14.49
CA GLN A 383 16.94 33.55 15.30
C GLN A 383 16.21 32.47 14.46
N LEU A 384 15.62 32.87 13.34
CA LEU A 384 14.80 32.02 12.47
C LEU A 384 15.39 31.98 11.06
N GLY A 385 15.26 30.86 10.36
CA GLY A 385 15.74 30.69 8.99
C GLY A 385 17.27 30.73 8.87
N LEU A 386 17.98 30.19 9.85
CA LEU A 386 19.44 30.03 9.81
C LEU A 386 19.82 28.98 8.77
N THR A 387 20.73 29.32 7.86
CA THR A 387 21.32 28.38 6.89
C THR A 387 22.62 27.77 7.43
N GLU A 388 23.31 28.48 8.32
CA GLU A 388 24.53 28.02 8.97
C GLU A 388 24.21 27.20 10.24
N CYS A 389 25.05 26.23 10.58
CA CYS A 389 24.88 25.40 11.76
C CYS A 389 25.49 26.04 13.03
N ARG A 390 25.34 27.36 13.17
CA ARG A 390 25.91 28.17 14.26
C ARG A 390 25.04 29.38 14.56
N VAL A 391 24.94 29.75 15.84
CA VAL A 391 24.35 31.02 16.28
C VAL A 391 25.07 31.53 17.54
N SER A 392 25.26 32.84 17.64
CA SER A 392 25.73 33.53 18.83
C SER A 392 24.56 34.22 19.53
N ILE A 393 24.45 34.03 20.85
CA ILE A 393 23.34 34.50 21.68
C ILE A 393 23.92 35.32 22.84
N SER A 394 23.52 36.57 23.00
CA SER A 394 24.05 37.48 24.02
C SER A 394 22.94 38.09 24.89
N SER A 395 23.32 38.89 25.90
CA SER A 395 22.40 39.57 26.81
C SER A 395 21.57 38.63 27.71
N LEU A 396 22.14 37.47 28.07
CA LEU A 396 21.53 36.52 28.99
C LEU A 396 21.84 36.88 30.46
N TRP A 397 21.02 36.41 31.40
CA TRP A 397 21.26 36.62 32.83
C TRP A 397 22.34 35.67 33.33
N ALA A 398 23.20 36.11 34.25
CA ALA A 398 24.23 35.27 34.88
C ALA A 398 23.60 34.16 35.75
N HIS A 399 24.28 33.03 35.87
CA HIS A 399 23.87 31.84 36.62
C HIS A 399 22.39 31.43 36.44
N THR A 400 21.87 31.59 35.23
CA THR A 400 20.45 31.34 34.93
C THR A 400 20.35 30.16 33.97
N PRO A 401 19.50 29.16 34.26
CA PRO A 401 19.31 28.03 33.36
C PRO A 401 18.42 28.43 32.18
N TYR A 402 18.90 28.19 30.98
CA TYR A 402 18.21 28.35 29.72
C TYR A 402 18.09 27.00 29.01
N THR A 403 17.05 26.87 28.18
CA THR A 403 16.87 25.76 27.24
C THR A 403 16.75 26.35 25.84
N PHE A 404 17.52 25.84 24.90
CA PHE A 404 17.46 26.22 23.49
C PHE A 404 17.03 25.01 22.67
N ASP A 405 15.87 25.11 22.02
CA ASP A 405 15.41 24.09 21.08
C ASP A 405 15.81 24.51 19.66
N ILE A 406 16.74 23.76 19.05
CA ILE A 406 17.17 23.98 17.67
C ILE A 406 16.32 23.08 16.77
N GLN A 407 15.39 23.68 16.04
CA GLN A 407 14.52 23.01 15.08
C GLN A 407 15.17 22.95 13.71
N ALA A 408 15.08 21.80 13.03
CA ALA A 408 15.38 21.69 11.60
C ALA A 408 14.08 21.72 10.78
N ILE A 409 14.03 22.53 9.73
CA ILE A 409 12.89 22.65 8.82
C ILE A 409 13.37 22.68 7.36
N ASN A 410 12.51 22.27 6.43
CA ASN A 410 12.73 22.29 4.98
C ASN A 410 11.44 22.73 4.26
N GLY A 411 11.44 22.79 2.93
CA GLY A 411 10.30 23.26 2.13
C GLY A 411 8.98 22.52 2.34
N VAL A 412 9.01 21.31 2.91
CA VAL A 412 7.82 20.49 3.19
C VAL A 412 7.42 20.43 4.67
N SER A 413 8.19 21.06 5.56
CA SER A 413 7.92 21.04 7.00
C SER A 413 6.57 21.65 7.38
N SER A 414 6.05 22.58 6.58
CA SER A 414 4.71 23.17 6.76
C SER A 414 3.56 22.25 6.34
N LYS A 415 3.83 21.20 5.54
CA LYS A 415 2.84 20.21 5.08
C LYS A 415 2.64 19.07 6.08
N SER A 416 3.61 18.87 6.98
CA SER A 416 3.54 17.87 8.02
C SER A 416 2.58 18.30 9.14
N PRO A 417 1.69 17.41 9.62
CA PRO A 417 0.85 17.68 10.79
C PRO A 417 1.65 17.65 12.10
N PHE A 418 2.86 17.07 12.09
CA PHE A 418 3.73 16.98 13.25
C PHE A 418 4.65 18.20 13.37
N PRO A 419 4.96 18.65 14.60
CA PRO A 419 5.89 19.75 14.81
C PRO A 419 7.30 19.41 14.30
N PRO A 420 8.10 20.42 13.91
CA PRO A 420 9.48 20.22 13.49
C PRO A 420 10.31 19.48 14.53
N GLN A 421 11.14 18.54 14.06
CA GLN A 421 12.09 17.83 14.90
C GLN A 421 13.14 18.82 15.42
N HIS A 422 13.48 18.67 16.69
CA HIS A 422 14.44 19.55 17.36
C HIS A 422 15.36 18.80 18.29
N VAL A 423 16.46 19.46 18.63
CA VAL A 423 17.34 19.06 19.72
C VAL A 423 17.34 20.17 20.76
N SER A 424 17.13 19.79 22.02
CA SER A 424 17.14 20.72 23.15
C SER A 424 18.49 20.68 23.84
N VAL A 425 19.13 21.84 24.00
CA VAL A 425 20.34 21.99 24.80
C VAL A 425 20.04 22.82 26.05
N ASN A 426 20.46 22.28 27.19
CA ASN A 426 20.22 22.82 28.52
C ASN A 426 21.50 23.48 29.02
N ILE A 427 21.49 24.80 29.16
CA ILE A 427 22.70 25.57 29.47
C ILE A 427 22.44 26.44 30.68
N THR A 428 23.34 26.44 31.64
CA THR A 428 23.36 27.44 32.70
C THR A 428 24.51 28.39 32.41
N THR A 429 24.23 29.69 32.31
CA THR A 429 25.24 30.73 32.15
C THR A 429 26.23 30.74 33.32
N ASN A 430 27.42 31.31 33.12
CA ASN A 430 28.46 31.30 34.17
C ASN A 430 28.02 32.14 35.38
N GLN A 431 28.65 31.87 36.54
CA GLN A 431 28.45 32.69 37.73
C GLN A 431 29.13 34.05 37.55
N ALA A 432 28.56 35.09 38.17
CA ALA A 432 29.15 36.42 38.27
C ALA A 432 29.24 36.84 39.74
N ALA A 433 29.88 37.99 40.00
CA ALA A 433 29.94 38.53 41.36
C ALA A 433 28.52 38.85 41.89
N PRO A 434 28.20 38.54 43.15
CA PRO A 434 26.89 38.85 43.73
C PRO A 434 26.60 40.35 43.80
N SER A 435 25.32 40.71 43.85
CA SER A 435 24.90 42.05 44.26
C SER A 435 25.22 42.33 45.74
N THR A 436 25.04 43.57 46.18
CA THR A 436 25.20 43.97 47.58
C THR A 436 24.16 43.31 48.48
N VAL A 437 24.53 42.98 49.71
CA VAL A 437 23.57 42.60 50.76
C VAL A 437 22.74 43.83 51.14
N PRO A 438 21.40 43.74 51.19
CA PRO A 438 20.56 44.93 51.34
C PRO A 438 20.54 45.49 52.77
N ILE A 439 20.56 44.63 53.79
CA ILE A 439 20.45 45.03 55.21
C ILE A 439 21.08 43.99 56.15
N MET A 440 21.43 44.38 57.38
CA MET A 440 21.90 43.51 58.47
C MET A 440 21.09 43.76 59.75
N HIS A 441 20.79 42.70 60.49
CA HIS A 441 20.05 42.72 61.75
C HIS A 441 20.91 42.20 62.91
N GLN A 442 20.82 42.85 64.07
CA GLN A 442 21.43 42.38 65.31
C GLN A 442 20.55 41.32 65.95
N VAL A 443 21.06 40.09 66.05
CA VAL A 443 20.38 38.96 66.71
C VAL A 443 20.61 39.00 68.21
N SER A 444 21.84 39.30 68.62
CA SER A 444 22.21 39.44 70.02
C SER A 444 23.47 40.30 70.16
N ALA A 445 23.64 40.92 71.31
CA ALA A 445 24.86 41.59 71.71
C ALA A 445 25.22 41.16 73.13
N THR A 446 26.51 41.04 73.40
CA THR A 446 27.07 40.92 74.74
C THR A 446 28.00 42.11 74.98
N MET A 447 28.65 42.16 76.14
CA MET A 447 29.71 43.15 76.38
C MET A 447 30.91 43.00 75.43
N ARG A 448 31.11 41.84 74.80
CA ARG A 448 32.33 41.56 74.00
C ARG A 448 32.06 40.94 72.65
N SER A 449 30.81 40.82 72.25
CA SER A 449 30.46 40.21 70.98
C SER A 449 29.15 40.73 70.43
N ILE A 450 29.02 40.78 69.12
CA ILE A 450 27.76 41.07 68.42
C ILE A 450 27.49 39.94 67.44
N THR A 451 26.27 39.42 67.45
CA THR A 451 25.81 38.43 66.46
C THR A 451 24.91 39.15 65.46
N LEU A 452 25.29 39.12 64.20
CA LEU A 452 24.57 39.74 63.09
C LEU A 452 23.98 38.67 62.16
N SER A 453 22.88 39.02 61.50
CA SER A 453 22.25 38.20 60.45
C SER A 453 21.80 39.07 59.28
N TRP A 454 21.75 38.53 58.06
CA TRP A 454 21.31 39.26 56.88
C TRP A 454 20.63 38.35 55.85
N PRO A 455 19.70 38.88 55.02
CA PRO A 455 19.18 38.13 53.88
C PRO A 455 20.27 37.93 52.81
N GLN A 456 20.07 36.93 51.96
CA GLN A 456 20.94 36.71 50.80
C GLN A 456 20.80 37.89 49.80
N PRO A 457 21.84 38.24 49.01
CA PRO A 457 21.73 39.28 47.99
C PRO A 457 20.57 39.02 47.01
N GLU A 458 19.89 40.08 46.57
CA GLU A 458 18.77 40.00 45.62
C GLU A 458 19.15 39.31 44.31
N GLN A 459 20.39 39.52 43.86
CA GLN A 459 20.98 38.84 42.71
C GLN A 459 22.23 38.08 43.18
N PRO A 460 22.08 36.81 43.62
CA PRO A 460 23.20 36.00 44.06
C PRO A 460 24.24 35.77 42.95
N ASN A 461 23.80 35.78 41.69
CA ASN A 461 24.60 35.55 40.48
C ASN A 461 25.45 34.27 40.54
N GLY A 462 25.09 33.32 41.40
CA GLY A 462 25.90 32.15 41.71
C GLY A 462 25.55 31.52 43.06
N ILE A 463 26.29 30.46 43.39
CA ILE A 463 26.26 29.84 44.72
C ILE A 463 27.12 30.71 45.64
N ILE A 464 26.53 31.21 46.70
CA ILE A 464 27.27 31.98 47.71
C ILE A 464 28.13 31.02 48.53
N LEU A 465 29.44 31.19 48.47
CA LEU A 465 30.43 30.34 49.13
C LEU A 465 30.64 30.77 50.58
N ASP A 466 30.84 32.07 50.78
CA ASP A 466 31.00 32.70 52.08
C ASP A 466 30.66 34.21 52.02
N TYR A 467 30.64 34.80 53.20
CA TYR A 467 30.49 36.22 53.43
C TYR A 467 31.74 36.75 54.13
N GLU A 468 32.18 37.94 53.73
CA GLU A 468 33.25 38.68 54.39
C GLU A 468 32.66 39.91 55.05
N ILE A 469 32.92 40.03 56.36
CA ILE A 469 32.41 41.07 57.23
C ILE A 469 33.57 41.99 57.57
N ARG A 470 33.50 43.24 57.15
CA ARG A 470 34.43 44.30 57.54
C ARG A 470 33.81 45.06 58.70
N TYR A 471 34.55 45.23 59.79
CA TYR A 471 34.08 46.01 60.93
C TYR A 471 35.18 46.86 61.54
N TYR A 472 34.81 48.01 62.07
CA TYR A 472 35.72 48.93 62.77
C TYR A 472 34.92 49.77 63.75
N GLU A 473 35.58 50.29 64.77
CA GLU A 473 34.94 51.21 65.71
C GLU A 473 34.61 52.52 65.02
N LYS A 474 33.42 53.06 65.28
CA LYS A 474 32.92 54.27 64.61
C LYS A 474 33.84 55.48 64.79
N GLU A 475 34.58 55.54 65.89
CA GLU A 475 35.56 56.61 66.18
C GLU A 475 36.88 56.46 65.40
N HIS A 476 37.15 55.29 64.83
CA HIS A 476 38.35 55.00 64.05
C HIS A 476 38.08 55.10 62.54
N ASN A 477 39.14 55.32 61.77
CA ASN A 477 39.08 55.31 60.31
C ASN A 477 38.93 53.88 59.75
N GLU A 478 38.28 53.77 58.59
CA GLU A 478 38.04 52.51 57.86
C GLU A 478 39.33 51.72 57.56
N PHE A 479 40.48 52.41 57.52
CA PHE A 479 41.81 51.80 57.36
C PHE A 479 42.19 50.85 58.51
N ASN A 480 41.66 51.06 59.72
CA ASN A 480 41.90 50.19 60.88
C ASN A 480 40.77 49.15 61.05
N SER A 481 40.19 48.70 59.94
CA SER A 481 39.14 47.69 59.97
C SER A 481 39.67 46.27 60.15
N SER A 482 38.89 45.49 60.87
CA SER A 482 39.07 44.05 61.04
C SER A 482 38.13 43.30 60.12
N MET A 483 38.55 42.12 59.69
CA MET A 483 37.81 41.28 58.77
C MET A 483 37.45 39.96 59.47
N ALA A 484 36.18 39.58 59.41
CA ALA A 484 35.68 38.27 59.79
C ALA A 484 35.08 37.57 58.58
N ARG A 485 34.99 36.25 58.63
CA ARG A 485 34.34 35.45 57.58
C ARG A 485 33.24 34.60 58.19
N SER A 486 32.16 34.42 57.44
CA SER A 486 31.12 33.46 57.78
C SER A 486 30.72 32.63 56.57
N GLN A 487 30.51 31.34 56.78
CA GLN A 487 29.97 30.42 55.77
C GLN A 487 28.45 30.54 55.65
N THR A 488 27.80 31.21 56.60
CA THR A 488 26.34 31.36 56.65
C THR A 488 25.95 32.83 56.66
N ASN A 489 24.66 33.09 56.50
CA ASN A 489 24.03 34.42 56.57
C ASN A 489 24.01 35.04 57.98
N THR A 490 24.85 34.53 58.87
CA THR A 490 24.95 34.91 60.29
C THR A 490 26.42 34.92 60.68
N ALA A 491 26.84 35.92 61.44
CA ALA A 491 28.22 35.98 61.94
C ALA A 491 28.24 36.52 63.37
N ARG A 492 29.04 35.87 64.22
CA ARG A 492 29.37 36.35 65.55
C ARG A 492 30.74 37.02 65.49
N ILE A 493 30.79 38.30 65.85
CA ILE A 493 32.02 39.08 65.94
C ILE A 493 32.39 39.11 67.42
N ASP A 494 33.46 38.43 67.79
CA ASP A 494 33.96 38.34 69.18
C ASP A 494 35.14 39.30 69.43
N GLY A 495 35.48 39.52 70.70
CA GLY A 495 36.62 40.33 71.10
C GLY A 495 36.39 41.84 71.02
N LEU A 496 35.12 42.26 71.01
CA LEU A 496 34.73 43.68 70.96
C LEU A 496 34.85 44.34 72.33
N ARG A 497 34.97 45.68 72.35
CA ARG A 497 35.03 46.47 73.57
C ARG A 497 33.62 46.77 74.10
N PRO A 498 33.36 46.64 75.41
CA PRO A 498 32.05 46.94 76.00
C PRO A 498 31.60 48.37 75.73
N GLY A 499 30.29 48.56 75.51
CA GLY A 499 29.65 49.86 75.27
C GLY A 499 30.00 50.57 73.95
N MET A 500 30.85 50.00 73.09
CA MET A 500 31.33 50.66 71.87
C MET A 500 30.42 50.43 70.66
N VAL A 501 30.39 51.41 69.74
CA VAL A 501 29.66 51.35 68.46
C VAL A 501 30.62 50.97 67.33
N TYR A 502 30.29 49.90 66.62
CA TYR A 502 31.03 49.38 65.48
C TYR A 502 30.28 49.62 64.18
N VAL A 503 30.97 50.12 63.16
CA VAL A 503 30.50 50.16 61.77
C VAL A 503 30.81 48.82 61.13
N VAL A 504 29.81 48.20 60.49
CA VAL A 504 29.91 46.89 59.86
C VAL A 504 29.41 46.95 58.42
N GLN A 505 30.12 46.25 57.53
CA GLN A 505 29.76 46.03 56.14
C GLN A 505 29.94 44.55 55.80
N VAL A 506 29.10 44.02 54.92
CA VAL A 506 29.18 42.63 54.47
C VAL A 506 29.15 42.55 52.95
N ARG A 507 29.95 41.65 52.39
CA ARG A 507 29.88 41.25 50.98
C ARG A 507 29.83 39.74 50.84
N ALA A 508 29.15 39.27 49.81
CA ALA A 508 29.08 37.85 49.47
C ALA A 508 30.10 37.50 48.39
N ARG A 509 30.51 36.24 48.32
CA ARG A 509 31.42 35.72 47.30
C ARG A 509 30.84 34.52 46.57
N THR A 510 31.00 34.51 45.25
CA THR A 510 30.81 33.33 44.39
C THR A 510 32.17 32.84 43.89
N VAL A 511 32.19 31.76 43.13
CA VAL A 511 33.43 31.31 42.44
C VAL A 511 34.01 32.37 41.49
N ALA A 512 33.17 33.28 40.99
CA ALA A 512 33.57 34.38 40.12
C ALA A 512 34.23 35.55 40.88
N GLY A 513 34.10 35.59 42.21
CA GLY A 513 34.72 36.61 43.06
C GLY A 513 33.76 37.28 44.02
N TYR A 514 34.27 38.34 44.65
CA TYR A 514 33.52 39.11 45.64
C TYR A 514 32.58 40.12 45.00
N GLY A 515 31.36 40.18 45.52
CA GLY A 515 30.45 41.30 45.28
C GLY A 515 30.92 42.59 45.95
N LYS A 516 30.17 43.67 45.73
CA LYS A 516 30.40 44.94 46.44
C LYS A 516 29.97 44.83 47.91
N PHE A 517 30.64 45.57 48.79
CA PHE A 517 30.22 45.70 50.18
C PHE A 517 28.83 46.35 50.28
N SER A 518 28.05 45.91 51.26
CA SER A 518 26.81 46.57 51.69
C SER A 518 27.07 48.02 52.10
N GLY A 519 25.97 48.76 52.27
CA GLY A 519 26.02 50.02 53.02
C GLY A 519 26.60 49.84 54.42
N LYS A 520 27.16 50.92 54.98
CA LYS A 520 27.71 50.97 56.34
C LYS A 520 26.57 50.96 57.37
N MET A 521 26.59 50.02 58.31
CA MET A 521 25.58 49.90 59.37
C MET A 521 26.25 49.91 60.75
N CYS A 522 25.62 50.51 61.76
CA CYS A 522 26.19 50.65 63.10
C CYS A 522 25.53 49.69 64.09
N PHE A 523 26.34 48.98 64.88
CA PHE A 523 25.89 48.07 65.93
C PHE A 523 26.67 48.31 67.22
N GLN A 524 26.03 48.16 68.38
CA GLN A 524 26.61 48.49 69.68
C GLN A 524 26.67 47.27 70.60
N THR A 525 27.79 47.09 71.28
CA THR A 525 27.94 46.10 72.37
C THR A 525 27.30 46.59 73.65
N LEU A 526 26.78 45.68 74.48
CA LEU A 526 26.17 46.02 75.77
C LEU A 526 27.19 46.65 76.74
N THR A 527 26.69 47.49 77.66
CA THR A 527 27.47 47.97 78.81
C THR A 527 27.43 46.96 79.95
N ASP A 528 28.30 47.12 80.96
CA ASP A 528 28.37 46.20 82.12
C ASP A 528 27.06 46.19 82.94
N ASP A 529 26.35 47.31 82.97
CA ASP A 529 25.06 47.44 83.64
C ASP A 529 23.92 46.74 82.86
N ASP A 530 23.92 46.84 81.53
CA ASP A 530 22.88 46.21 80.69
C ASP A 530 22.93 44.68 80.74
N TYR A 531 24.13 44.10 80.78
CA TYR A 531 24.31 42.63 80.80
C TYR A 531 23.82 41.99 82.12
N LYS A 532 24.01 42.68 83.26
CA LYS A 532 23.49 42.21 84.55
C LYS A 532 21.96 42.22 84.59
N SER A 533 21.33 43.11 83.82
CA SER A 533 19.87 43.18 83.69
C SER A 533 19.32 41.98 82.89
N GLU A 534 19.89 41.66 81.72
CA GLU A 534 19.41 40.55 80.88
C GLU A 534 19.54 39.18 81.55
N LEU A 535 20.63 38.94 82.30
CA LEU A 535 20.84 37.67 83.00
C LEU A 535 19.77 37.43 84.10
N ARG A 536 19.23 38.50 84.68
CA ARG A 536 18.20 38.43 85.72
C ARG A 536 16.81 38.12 85.15
N GLU A 537 16.55 38.44 83.88
CA GLU A 537 15.27 38.18 83.21
C GLU A 537 15.14 36.76 82.63
N GLN A 538 16.25 36.04 82.39
CA GLN A 538 16.21 34.69 81.77
C GLN A 538 15.94 33.55 82.76
N LEU A 539 16.13 33.75 84.07
CA LEU A 539 15.95 32.68 85.08
C LEU A 539 14.54 32.02 85.10
N PRO A 540 13.43 32.73 84.90
CA PRO A 540 12.09 32.13 84.86
C PRO A 540 11.86 31.21 83.65
N LEU A 541 12.51 31.49 82.51
CA LEU A 541 12.30 30.75 81.25
C LEU A 541 12.93 29.34 81.29
N ILE A 542 14.03 29.20 82.02
CA ILE A 542 14.76 27.93 82.21
C ILE A 542 13.96 27.00 83.15
N ALA A 543 13.27 27.55 84.15
CA ALA A 543 12.39 26.77 85.02
C ALA A 543 11.13 26.27 84.30
N GLY A 544 10.54 27.10 83.43
CA GLY A 544 9.34 26.72 82.66
C GLY A 544 9.59 25.62 81.61
N SER A 545 10.75 25.64 80.96
CA SER A 545 11.11 24.66 79.92
C SER A 545 11.40 23.27 80.50
N ALA A 546 11.99 23.19 81.70
CA ALA A 546 12.17 21.91 82.40
C ALA A 546 10.83 21.25 82.78
N ALA A 547 9.85 22.04 83.23
CA ALA A 547 8.52 21.54 83.57
C ALA A 547 7.74 21.04 82.33
N ALA A 548 7.82 21.78 81.21
CA ALA A 548 7.18 21.38 79.97
C ALA A 548 7.78 20.08 79.38
N GLY A 549 9.09 19.89 79.50
CA GLY A 549 9.78 18.68 79.07
C GLY A 549 9.30 17.42 79.79
N VAL A 550 9.07 17.50 81.11
CA VAL A 550 8.53 16.37 81.90
C VAL A 550 7.11 16.02 81.47
N VAL A 551 6.24 17.02 81.25
CA VAL A 551 4.86 16.80 80.78
C VAL A 551 4.82 16.18 79.38
N PHE A 552 5.74 16.58 78.50
CA PHE A 552 5.86 16.05 77.14
C PHE A 552 6.26 14.57 77.12
N VAL A 553 7.20 14.16 77.98
CA VAL A 553 7.61 12.75 78.08
C VAL A 553 6.46 11.87 78.58
N VAL A 554 5.70 12.32 79.58
CA VAL A 554 4.53 11.58 80.11
C VAL A 554 3.44 11.42 79.04
N SER A 555 3.18 12.46 78.26
CA SER A 555 2.18 12.41 77.18
C SER A 555 2.62 11.55 76.00
N LEU A 556 3.91 11.53 75.64
CA LEU A 556 4.43 10.61 74.62
C LEU A 556 4.32 9.13 75.03
N VAL A 557 4.56 8.80 76.30
CA VAL A 557 4.38 7.43 76.82
C VAL A 557 2.91 7.03 76.76
N ALA A 558 2.00 7.91 77.16
CA ALA A 558 0.56 7.66 77.08
C ALA A 558 0.07 7.50 75.64
N ILE A 559 0.52 8.35 74.71
CA ILE A 559 0.19 8.26 73.28
C ILE A 559 0.76 6.97 72.68
N SER A 560 1.98 6.56 73.05
CA SER A 560 2.58 5.29 72.58
C SER A 560 1.75 4.08 73.02
N ILE A 561 1.24 4.08 74.26
CA ILE A 561 0.36 3.01 74.78
C ILE A 561 -1.00 3.02 74.07
N VAL A 562 -1.57 4.20 73.79
CA VAL A 562 -2.86 4.32 73.07
C VAL A 562 -2.70 3.97 71.57
N CYS A 563 -1.63 4.40 70.94
CA CYS A 563 -1.33 4.12 69.53
C CYS A 563 -0.97 2.66 69.31
N SER A 564 -0.27 2.00 70.24
CA SER A 564 -0.01 0.56 70.16
C SER A 564 -1.30 -0.25 70.34
N ARG A 565 -2.22 0.16 71.22
CA ARG A 565 -3.54 -0.46 71.34
C ARG A 565 -4.48 -0.17 70.16
N LYS A 566 -4.38 0.99 69.50
CA LYS A 566 -5.16 1.28 68.26
C LYS A 566 -4.57 0.69 66.99
N ARG A 567 -3.24 0.48 66.89
CA ARG A 567 -2.62 -0.17 65.72
C ARG A 567 -2.96 -1.64 65.57
N ALA A 568 -3.40 -2.30 66.64
CA ALA A 568 -3.93 -3.66 66.58
C ALA A 568 -5.36 -3.74 65.99
N TYR A 569 -6.04 -2.62 65.73
CA TYR A 569 -7.44 -2.63 65.30
C TYR A 569 -7.73 -1.85 64.00
N SER A 570 -6.72 -1.35 63.28
CA SER A 570 -7.00 -0.63 62.03
C SER A 570 -5.85 -0.72 61.05
N LYS A 571 -5.86 -1.78 60.24
CA LYS A 571 -5.29 -1.83 58.89
C LYS A 571 -5.96 -2.99 58.15
N GLU A 572 -6.50 -2.68 56.97
CA GLU A 572 -7.13 -3.58 55.99
C GLU A 572 -8.60 -3.99 56.21
N ALA A 573 -9.54 -3.06 55.97
CA ALA A 573 -10.90 -3.41 55.52
C ALA A 573 -11.72 -2.15 55.10
N VAL A 574 -11.32 -1.40 54.06
CA VAL A 574 -12.22 -0.32 53.52
C VAL A 574 -12.28 -0.22 52.00
N TYR A 575 -11.70 -1.14 51.22
CA TYR A 575 -11.96 -1.16 49.75
C TYR A 575 -12.26 -2.55 49.18
N SER A 576 -11.89 -3.62 49.88
CA SER A 576 -12.18 -5.00 49.45
C SER A 576 -13.66 -5.41 49.57
N ASP A 577 -14.48 -4.63 50.27
CA ASP A 577 -15.86 -5.02 50.62
C ASP A 577 -16.87 -4.80 49.47
N LYS A 578 -16.53 -3.97 48.47
CA LYS A 578 -17.42 -3.72 47.31
C LYS A 578 -17.31 -4.76 46.21
N LEU A 579 -16.23 -5.55 46.12
CA LEU A 579 -16.10 -6.59 45.10
C LEU A 579 -16.64 -7.95 45.55
N GLN A 580 -16.62 -8.24 46.87
CA GLN A 580 -17.20 -9.49 47.39
C GLN A 580 -18.72 -9.58 47.20
N HIS A 581 -19.41 -8.46 46.99
CA HIS A 581 -20.85 -8.43 46.72
C HIS A 581 -21.24 -9.01 45.34
N TYR A 582 -20.32 -9.09 44.37
CA TYR A 582 -20.60 -9.78 43.10
C TYR A 582 -20.27 -11.28 43.13
N SER A 583 -19.43 -11.73 44.05
CA SER A 583 -19.06 -13.14 44.20
C SER A 583 -19.87 -13.91 45.26
N THR A 584 -20.85 -13.28 45.92
CA THR A 584 -21.72 -13.94 46.92
C THR A 584 -23.22 -13.83 46.57
N GLY A 585 -23.55 -13.87 45.28
CA GLY A 585 -24.90 -14.21 44.83
C GLY A 585 -25.11 -15.72 44.78
N ARG A 586 -25.76 -16.29 45.80
CA ARG A 586 -26.29 -17.67 45.91
C ARG A 586 -26.04 -18.61 44.71
N GLY A 587 -24.96 -19.39 44.75
CA GLY A 587 -24.75 -20.54 43.87
C GLY A 587 -23.28 -20.91 43.70
N SER A 588 -22.78 -21.81 44.55
CA SER A 588 -21.46 -22.47 44.49
C SER A 588 -20.20 -21.58 44.70
N PRO A 589 -19.55 -21.64 45.87
CA PRO A 589 -18.34 -20.86 46.15
C PRO A 589 -17.13 -21.38 45.35
N GLY A 590 -16.45 -20.47 44.64
CA GLY A 590 -15.09 -20.70 44.12
C GLY A 590 -14.89 -20.68 42.60
N MET A 591 -15.91 -20.46 41.78
CA MET A 591 -15.74 -20.39 40.33
C MET A 591 -15.16 -19.03 39.91
N LYS A 592 -13.85 -18.99 39.64
CA LYS A 592 -13.17 -17.82 39.07
C LYS A 592 -13.61 -17.69 37.60
N ILE A 593 -14.33 -16.62 37.24
CA ILE A 593 -14.77 -16.36 35.85
C ILE A 593 -13.86 -15.28 35.26
N TYR A 594 -13.55 -15.36 33.96
CA TYR A 594 -12.83 -14.29 33.24
C TYR A 594 -13.59 -12.95 33.31
N ILE A 595 -12.88 -11.89 33.69
CA ILE A 595 -13.38 -10.51 33.70
C ILE A 595 -12.71 -9.78 32.54
N ASP A 596 -13.51 -9.18 31.68
CA ASP A 596 -12.99 -8.49 30.51
C ASP A 596 -12.30 -7.17 30.89
N PRO A 597 -10.98 -6.99 30.64
CA PRO A 597 -10.28 -5.76 31.03
C PRO A 597 -10.84 -4.48 30.40
N PHE A 598 -11.54 -4.58 29.29
CA PHE A 598 -12.20 -3.44 28.63
C PHE A 598 -13.44 -2.92 29.39
N THR A 599 -13.89 -3.61 30.45
CA THR A 599 -14.91 -3.05 31.36
C THR A 599 -14.33 -2.01 32.33
N TYR A 600 -12.99 -1.92 32.43
CA TYR A 600 -12.30 -0.89 33.21
C TYR A 600 -12.11 0.35 32.35
N GLU A 601 -12.42 1.52 32.89
CA GLU A 601 -12.19 2.79 32.20
C GLU A 601 -10.68 3.08 32.02
N ASP A 602 -9.87 2.74 33.02
CA ASP A 602 -8.40 2.83 32.98
C ASP A 602 -7.76 1.43 32.88
N PRO A 603 -7.09 1.07 31.76
CA PRO A 603 -6.41 -0.21 31.66
C PRO A 603 -5.30 -0.42 32.70
N ASN A 604 -4.73 0.65 33.28
CA ASN A 604 -3.79 0.49 34.39
C ASN A 604 -4.47 -0.07 35.65
N GLU A 605 -5.79 0.11 35.84
CA GLU A 605 -6.54 -0.55 36.92
C GLU A 605 -6.64 -2.05 36.67
N ALA A 606 -7.02 -2.46 35.47
CA ALA A 606 -7.08 -3.88 35.10
C ALA A 606 -5.71 -4.57 35.25
N VAL A 607 -4.63 -3.89 34.83
CA VAL A 607 -3.26 -4.38 35.04
C VAL A 607 -2.93 -4.51 36.52
N ARG A 608 -3.27 -3.52 37.35
CA ARG A 608 -3.03 -3.58 38.81
C ARG A 608 -3.79 -4.73 39.49
N GLU A 609 -4.95 -5.09 38.96
CA GLU A 609 -5.78 -6.17 39.50
C GLU A 609 -5.33 -7.56 39.05
N PHE A 610 -5.00 -7.72 37.77
CA PHE A 610 -4.75 -9.04 37.16
C PHE A 610 -3.27 -9.35 36.93
N ALA A 611 -2.39 -8.35 36.87
CA ALA A 611 -0.97 -8.55 36.59
C ALA A 611 -0.08 -8.07 37.75
N LYS A 612 1.03 -8.80 37.96
CA LYS A 612 2.01 -8.45 38.98
C LYS A 612 2.98 -7.39 38.43
N GLU A 613 3.09 -6.25 39.09
CA GLU A 613 4.15 -5.28 38.79
C GLU A 613 5.52 -5.82 39.22
N ILE A 614 6.50 -5.75 38.32
CA ILE A 614 7.89 -6.17 38.53
C ILE A 614 8.78 -4.93 38.50
N ASP A 615 9.70 -4.82 39.46
CA ASP A 615 10.72 -3.78 39.43
C ASP A 615 11.73 -4.04 38.30
N VAL A 616 12.05 -3.01 37.53
CA VAL A 616 12.94 -3.12 36.36
C VAL A 616 14.33 -3.64 36.73
N SER A 617 14.80 -3.42 37.97
CA SER A 617 16.10 -3.93 38.44
C SER A 617 16.17 -5.46 38.52
N PHE A 618 15.02 -6.15 38.54
CA PHE A 618 14.95 -7.61 38.54
C PHE A 618 14.97 -8.23 37.14
N VAL A 619 14.94 -7.40 36.09
CA VAL A 619 14.80 -7.81 34.70
C VAL A 619 16.08 -7.48 33.95
N LYS A 620 16.68 -8.49 33.31
CA LYS A 620 17.83 -8.33 32.42
C LYS A 620 17.43 -8.71 31.01
N ILE A 621 17.41 -7.74 30.11
CA ILE A 621 17.18 -7.96 28.67
C ILE A 621 18.47 -8.50 28.04
N GLU A 622 18.37 -9.54 27.23
CA GLU A 622 19.53 -10.15 26.53
C GLU A 622 19.42 -9.94 25.01
N GLU A 623 18.78 -10.86 24.29
CA GLU A 623 18.77 -10.91 22.83
C GLU A 623 17.36 -10.71 22.26
N VAL A 624 17.25 -10.10 21.07
CA VAL A 624 15.98 -9.98 20.34
C VAL A 624 15.63 -11.35 19.74
N ILE A 625 14.44 -11.85 20.03
CA ILE A 625 13.92 -13.14 19.51
C ILE A 625 12.77 -12.94 18.52
N GLY A 626 12.18 -11.76 18.44
CA GLY A 626 11.12 -11.45 17.49
C GLY A 626 10.75 -9.98 17.48
N ALA A 627 9.97 -9.57 16.48
CA ALA A 627 9.38 -8.24 16.39
C ALA A 627 7.89 -8.38 16.08
N GLY A 628 7.05 -7.65 16.80
CA GLY A 628 5.59 -7.63 16.64
C GLY A 628 5.03 -6.21 16.47
N GLU A 629 3.70 -6.10 16.45
CA GLU A 629 2.97 -4.84 16.24
C GLU A 629 3.39 -3.75 17.26
N PHE A 630 3.53 -4.14 18.54
CA PHE A 630 3.80 -3.22 19.64
C PHE A 630 5.29 -2.92 19.85
N GLY A 631 6.20 -3.76 19.35
CA GLY A 631 7.61 -3.68 19.71
C GLY A 631 8.40 -4.93 19.47
N GLU A 632 9.55 -4.99 20.12
CA GLU A 632 10.48 -6.11 20.05
C GLU A 632 10.20 -7.08 21.19
N VAL A 633 10.35 -8.37 20.91
CA VAL A 633 10.31 -9.44 21.89
C VAL A 633 11.75 -9.85 22.13
N TYR A 634 12.18 -9.77 23.38
CA TYR A 634 13.52 -10.17 23.80
C TYR A 634 13.44 -11.44 24.63
N LYS A 635 14.46 -12.26 24.54
CA LYS A 635 14.79 -13.20 25.62
C LYS A 635 15.55 -12.44 26.69
N GLY A 636 15.28 -12.76 27.95
CA GLY A 636 15.96 -12.18 29.07
C GLY A 636 15.94 -13.07 30.29
N ARG A 637 16.36 -12.49 31.42
CA ARG A 637 16.37 -13.16 32.73
C ARG A 637 15.58 -12.37 33.74
N LEU A 638 14.81 -13.08 34.55
CA LEU A 638 14.06 -12.52 35.68
C LEU A 638 14.60 -13.13 36.98
N LYS A 639 15.03 -12.27 37.91
CA LYS A 639 15.52 -12.66 39.22
C LYS A 639 14.74 -11.95 40.33
N LEU A 640 13.62 -12.55 40.71
CA LEU A 640 12.80 -12.06 41.82
C LEU A 640 13.45 -12.36 43.18
N PRO A 641 13.24 -11.51 44.21
CA PRO A 641 13.74 -11.77 45.56
C PRO A 641 13.31 -13.14 46.10
N GLY A 642 14.27 -13.93 46.57
CA GLY A 642 14.03 -15.27 47.14
C GLY A 642 13.71 -16.37 46.13
N LYS A 643 13.67 -16.08 44.82
CA LYS A 643 13.46 -17.08 43.75
C LYS A 643 14.72 -17.28 42.93
N ARG A 644 14.81 -18.43 42.26
CA ARG A 644 15.87 -18.71 41.28
C ARG A 644 15.69 -17.81 40.05
N GLU A 645 16.79 -17.46 39.41
CA GLU A 645 16.78 -16.77 38.12
C GLU A 645 16.19 -17.69 37.05
N ILE A 646 15.27 -17.17 36.23
CA ILE A 646 14.60 -17.90 35.17
C ILE A 646 14.72 -17.15 33.84
N TYR A 647 14.66 -17.88 32.73
CA TYR A 647 14.54 -17.30 31.40
C TYR A 647 13.10 -16.83 31.14
N VAL A 648 12.97 -15.66 30.54
CA VAL A 648 11.70 -15.00 30.25
C VAL A 648 11.69 -14.43 28.83
N ALA A 649 10.50 -14.33 28.24
CA ALA A 649 10.25 -13.51 27.06
C ALA A 649 9.73 -12.14 27.51
N ILE A 650 10.33 -11.07 26.98
CA ILE A 650 10.09 -9.68 27.35
C ILE A 650 9.58 -8.96 26.11
N LYS A 651 8.27 -8.74 26.04
CA LYS A 651 7.65 -7.92 24.99
C LYS A 651 7.75 -6.45 25.44
N THR A 652 8.31 -5.58 24.61
CA THR A 652 8.42 -4.14 24.92
C THR A 652 7.43 -3.33 24.08
N LEU A 653 7.01 -2.18 24.61
CA LEU A 653 6.21 -1.20 23.88
C LEU A 653 7.12 -0.12 23.27
N LYS A 654 7.08 0.07 21.94
CA LYS A 654 7.92 1.02 21.18
C LYS A 654 7.80 2.45 21.71
N ALA A 655 8.91 3.20 21.68
CA ALA A 655 8.88 4.64 21.96
C ALA A 655 7.97 5.37 20.95
N GLY A 656 7.15 6.31 21.43
CA GLY A 656 6.21 7.07 20.58
C GLY A 656 4.89 6.36 20.26
N TYR A 657 4.52 5.33 21.03
CA TYR A 657 3.23 4.64 20.88
C TYR A 657 2.02 5.58 21.01
N SER A 658 0.92 5.25 20.33
CA SER A 658 -0.39 5.87 20.55
C SER A 658 -1.07 5.34 21.81
N GLU A 659 -1.95 6.13 22.42
CA GLU A 659 -2.72 5.65 23.58
C GLU A 659 -3.54 4.39 23.27
N LYS A 660 -4.00 4.20 22.02
CA LYS A 660 -4.64 2.95 21.59
C LYS A 660 -3.68 1.75 21.70
N GLN A 661 -2.48 1.85 21.12
CA GLN A 661 -1.47 0.79 21.19
C GLN A 661 -1.07 0.47 22.63
N ARG A 662 -0.98 1.49 23.50
CA ARG A 662 -0.74 1.27 24.93
C ARG A 662 -1.86 0.48 25.58
N ARG A 663 -3.12 0.84 25.32
CA ARG A 663 -4.28 0.14 25.89
C ARG A 663 -4.34 -1.31 25.41
N ASP A 664 -4.12 -1.55 24.12
CA ASP A 664 -4.12 -2.89 23.53
C ASP A 664 -2.96 -3.74 24.10
N PHE A 665 -1.78 -3.14 24.29
CA PHE A 665 -0.65 -3.80 24.92
C PHE A 665 -0.93 -4.18 26.40
N LEU A 666 -1.48 -3.25 27.18
CA LEU A 666 -1.80 -3.49 28.60
C LEU A 666 -2.99 -4.43 28.79
N SER A 667 -3.97 -4.44 27.88
CA SER A 667 -5.10 -5.35 27.94
C SER A 667 -4.66 -6.79 27.69
N GLU A 668 -3.71 -7.03 26.77
CA GLU A 668 -3.10 -8.35 26.55
C GLU A 668 -2.51 -8.91 27.87
N ALA A 669 -1.74 -8.10 28.60
CA ALA A 669 -1.21 -8.48 29.91
C ALA A 669 -2.31 -8.75 30.94
N SER A 670 -3.36 -7.92 30.95
CA SER A 670 -4.49 -8.05 31.89
C SER A 670 -5.34 -9.30 31.62
N ILE A 671 -5.44 -9.74 30.37
CA ILE A 671 -6.09 -11.00 29.99
C ILE A 671 -5.22 -12.17 30.46
N MET A 672 -3.93 -12.16 30.09
CA MET A 672 -3.00 -13.24 30.46
C MET A 672 -2.89 -13.43 31.97
N GLY A 673 -2.89 -12.34 32.75
CA GLY A 673 -2.77 -12.39 34.21
C GLY A 673 -3.93 -13.10 34.93
N GLN A 674 -5.04 -13.36 34.24
CA GLN A 674 -6.18 -14.07 34.82
C GLN A 674 -6.05 -15.59 34.74
N PHE A 675 -5.17 -16.09 33.87
CA PHE A 675 -5.02 -17.51 33.55
C PHE A 675 -3.82 -18.16 34.24
N ASP A 676 -4.02 -19.36 34.76
CA ASP A 676 -2.97 -20.18 35.35
C ASP A 676 -3.21 -21.66 35.05
N HIS A 677 -2.51 -22.19 34.05
CA HIS A 677 -2.64 -23.57 33.59
C HIS A 677 -1.35 -24.04 32.89
N PRO A 678 -0.91 -25.31 33.04
CA PRO A 678 0.34 -25.80 32.45
C PRO A 678 0.42 -25.72 30.92
N ASN A 679 -0.72 -25.66 30.23
CA ASN A 679 -0.81 -25.53 28.77
C ASN A 679 -1.28 -24.14 28.30
N ILE A 680 -1.20 -23.13 29.16
CA ILE A 680 -1.42 -21.71 28.83
C ILE A 680 -0.13 -20.95 29.14
N ILE A 681 0.27 -20.02 28.27
CA ILE A 681 1.46 -19.21 28.50
C ILE A 681 1.29 -18.39 29.78
N ARG A 682 2.26 -18.48 30.68
CA ARG A 682 2.18 -17.83 31.98
C ARG A 682 2.78 -16.42 31.94
N LEU A 683 2.01 -15.46 32.44
CA LEU A 683 2.51 -14.12 32.75
C LEU A 683 3.31 -14.13 34.06
N GLU A 684 4.56 -13.68 34.02
CA GLU A 684 5.37 -13.43 35.21
C GLU A 684 5.01 -12.10 35.87
N GLY A 685 4.74 -11.11 35.03
CA GLY A 685 4.36 -9.78 35.43
C GLY A 685 4.60 -8.74 34.34
N VAL A 686 4.49 -7.49 34.74
CA VAL A 686 4.61 -6.32 33.87
C VAL A 686 5.56 -5.30 34.50
N VAL A 687 6.17 -4.48 33.65
CA VAL A 687 6.92 -3.29 34.06
C VAL A 687 6.19 -2.09 33.50
N THR A 688 5.44 -1.37 34.32
CA THR A 688 4.65 -0.20 33.89
C THR A 688 5.15 1.11 34.50
N LYS A 689 5.89 1.05 35.60
CA LYS A 689 6.43 2.22 36.32
C LYS A 689 7.69 2.84 35.71
N SER A 690 8.31 2.17 34.75
CA SER A 690 9.49 2.67 34.01
C SER A 690 9.28 2.52 32.51
N ARG A 691 10.11 3.21 31.72
CA ARG A 691 10.17 3.03 30.26
C ARG A 691 11.39 2.21 29.85
N PRO A 692 11.28 1.34 28.84
CA PRO A 692 10.04 1.01 28.11
C PRO A 692 9.07 0.18 28.98
N VAL A 693 7.78 0.23 28.66
CA VAL A 693 6.77 -0.63 29.30
C VAL A 693 6.96 -2.06 28.79
N MET A 694 6.89 -3.05 29.67
CA MET A 694 7.20 -4.45 29.34
C MET A 694 6.13 -5.44 29.84
N ILE A 695 5.90 -6.49 29.06
CA ILE A 695 5.17 -7.69 29.46
C ILE A 695 6.16 -8.83 29.52
N ILE A 696 6.20 -9.54 30.65
CA ILE A 696 7.18 -10.59 30.92
C ILE A 696 6.44 -11.91 31.07
N THR A 697 6.69 -12.84 30.15
CA THR A 697 6.13 -14.20 30.17
C THR A 697 7.24 -15.23 30.34
N GLU A 698 6.86 -16.47 30.63
CA GLU A 698 7.81 -17.58 30.57
C GLU A 698 8.40 -17.72 29.15
N PHE A 699 9.67 -18.11 29.08
CA PHE A 699 10.35 -18.35 27.80
C PHE A 699 10.07 -19.76 27.27
N MET A 700 9.68 -19.86 26.00
CA MET A 700 9.39 -21.11 25.31
C MET A 700 10.45 -21.32 24.22
N GLU A 701 11.42 -22.20 24.48
CA GLU A 701 12.70 -22.25 23.75
C GLU A 701 12.57 -22.58 22.27
N ASN A 702 11.54 -23.35 21.90
CA ASN A 702 11.32 -23.79 20.52
C ASN A 702 10.38 -22.85 19.74
N GLY A 703 9.94 -21.75 20.36
CA GLY A 703 9.12 -20.73 19.71
C GLY A 703 7.75 -21.25 19.26
N ALA A 704 7.23 -20.71 18.15
CA ALA A 704 5.93 -21.03 17.60
C ALA A 704 5.88 -22.44 16.98
N LEU A 705 4.81 -23.18 17.24
CA LEU A 705 4.64 -24.59 16.88
C LEU A 705 4.68 -24.82 15.37
N ASP A 706 4.10 -23.92 14.58
CA ASP A 706 4.10 -24.03 13.12
C ASP A 706 5.53 -24.00 12.53
N SER A 707 6.37 -23.10 13.04
CA SER A 707 7.76 -22.93 12.63
C SER A 707 8.62 -24.08 13.15
N PHE A 708 8.37 -24.49 14.41
CA PHE A 708 9.03 -25.63 15.03
C PHE A 708 8.77 -26.93 14.28
N LEU A 709 7.52 -27.20 13.87
CA LEU A 709 7.17 -28.39 13.10
C LEU A 709 7.82 -28.39 11.72
N ARG A 710 7.80 -27.27 11.00
CA ARG A 710 8.44 -27.15 9.69
C ARG A 710 9.96 -27.37 9.74
N GLN A 711 10.61 -26.91 10.82
CA GLN A 711 12.05 -27.12 11.03
C GLN A 711 12.40 -28.57 11.42
N ASN A 712 11.42 -29.34 11.89
CA ASN A 712 11.58 -30.71 12.36
C ASN A 712 10.66 -31.68 11.60
N ASP A 713 10.43 -31.42 10.31
CA ASP A 713 9.51 -32.21 9.48
C ASP A 713 9.87 -33.71 9.52
N GLY A 714 8.88 -34.56 9.80
CA GLY A 714 9.03 -36.00 9.93
C GLY A 714 9.83 -36.52 11.13
N GLN A 715 10.35 -35.66 12.02
CA GLN A 715 11.19 -36.09 13.15
C GLN A 715 10.39 -36.56 14.37
N PHE A 716 9.09 -36.27 14.43
CA PHE A 716 8.24 -36.65 15.55
C PHE A 716 7.42 -37.90 15.24
N THR A 717 7.39 -38.80 16.21
CA THR A 717 6.44 -39.90 16.19
C THR A 717 5.02 -39.38 16.32
N VAL A 718 4.04 -40.11 15.76
CA VAL A 718 2.61 -39.78 15.89
C VAL A 718 2.21 -39.58 17.36
N ILE A 719 2.74 -40.38 18.29
CA ILE A 719 2.41 -40.24 19.71
C ILE A 719 2.92 -38.92 20.32
N GLN A 720 4.06 -38.40 19.88
CA GLN A 720 4.56 -37.09 20.30
C GLN A 720 3.64 -35.97 19.77
N LEU A 721 3.19 -36.06 18.51
CA LEU A 721 2.23 -35.13 17.92
C LEU A 721 0.89 -35.15 18.68
N VAL A 722 0.40 -36.35 19.04
CA VAL A 722 -0.80 -36.49 19.89
C VAL A 722 -0.59 -35.85 21.27
N GLY A 723 0.61 -35.97 21.85
CA GLY A 723 0.99 -35.28 23.09
C GLY A 723 0.90 -33.76 22.99
N MET A 724 1.40 -33.19 21.88
CA MET A 724 1.27 -31.75 21.58
C MET A 724 -0.20 -31.33 21.48
N LEU A 725 -1.00 -32.06 20.69
CA LEU A 725 -2.43 -31.82 20.50
C LEU A 725 -3.22 -31.89 21.81
N ARG A 726 -2.88 -32.87 22.67
CA ARG A 726 -3.50 -33.04 23.98
C ARG A 726 -3.17 -31.87 24.92
N GLY A 727 -1.94 -31.37 24.87
CA GLY A 727 -1.55 -30.15 25.60
C GLY A 727 -2.39 -28.94 25.19
N ILE A 728 -2.49 -28.69 23.88
CA ILE A 728 -3.28 -27.58 23.33
C ILE A 728 -4.76 -27.71 23.73
N ALA A 729 -5.35 -28.90 23.59
CA ALA A 729 -6.74 -29.16 23.98
C ALA A 729 -6.98 -28.94 25.48
N ALA A 730 -6.02 -29.31 26.34
CA ALA A 730 -6.12 -29.08 27.77
C ALA A 730 -6.09 -27.58 28.12
N GLY A 731 -5.24 -26.79 27.44
CA GLY A 731 -5.25 -25.33 27.58
C GLY A 731 -6.58 -24.72 27.14
N MET A 732 -7.09 -25.13 25.98
CA MET A 732 -8.37 -24.63 25.47
C MET A 732 -9.59 -25.08 26.29
N LYS A 733 -9.55 -26.27 26.88
CA LYS A 733 -10.53 -26.72 27.87
C LYS A 733 -10.59 -25.74 29.05
N TYR A 734 -9.44 -25.41 29.61
CA TYR A 734 -9.34 -24.46 30.72
C TYR A 734 -9.90 -23.08 30.35
N LEU A 735 -9.54 -22.54 29.18
CA LEU A 735 -10.09 -21.26 28.71
C LEU A 735 -11.62 -21.30 28.53
N ALA A 736 -12.15 -22.37 27.96
CA ALA A 736 -13.59 -22.55 27.82
C ALA A 736 -14.32 -22.62 29.18
N GLU A 737 -13.73 -23.30 30.18
CA GLU A 737 -14.25 -23.36 31.55
C GLU A 737 -14.19 -22.00 32.26
N MET A 738 -13.20 -21.16 31.92
CA MET A 738 -13.12 -19.76 32.36
C MET A 738 -14.09 -18.83 31.61
N ASN A 739 -14.92 -19.35 30.70
CA ASN A 739 -15.79 -18.60 29.77
C ASN A 739 -15.03 -17.63 28.86
N TYR A 740 -13.77 -17.95 28.55
CA TYR A 740 -12.96 -17.20 27.60
C TYR A 740 -13.00 -17.86 26.21
N VAL A 741 -13.06 -17.04 25.17
CA VAL A 741 -13.02 -17.47 23.76
C VAL A 741 -11.77 -16.87 23.13
N HIS A 742 -10.89 -17.72 22.60
CA HIS A 742 -9.58 -17.34 22.07
C HIS A 742 -9.69 -16.58 20.75
N ARG A 743 -10.55 -17.04 19.83
CA ARG A 743 -10.86 -16.43 18.51
C ARG A 743 -9.75 -16.46 17.47
N ASP A 744 -8.49 -16.55 17.87
CA ASP A 744 -7.34 -16.70 16.96
C ASP A 744 -6.48 -17.92 17.29
N LEU A 745 -7.11 -19.08 17.48
CA LEU A 745 -6.38 -20.31 17.75
C LEU A 745 -5.78 -20.86 16.46
N ALA A 746 -4.45 -20.92 16.39
CA ALA A 746 -3.68 -21.43 15.26
C ALA A 746 -2.31 -21.93 15.74
N ALA A 747 -1.63 -22.80 14.97
CA ALA A 747 -0.32 -23.32 15.37
C ALA A 747 0.73 -22.21 15.60
N ARG A 748 0.67 -21.10 14.85
CA ARG A 748 1.51 -19.90 15.06
C ARG A 748 1.36 -19.26 16.44
N ASN A 749 0.22 -19.44 17.09
CA ASN A 749 -0.11 -18.90 18.41
C ASN A 749 0.06 -19.95 19.54
N ILE A 750 0.64 -21.11 19.21
CA ILE A 750 1.05 -22.11 20.19
C ILE A 750 2.56 -22.05 20.33
N LEU A 751 3.05 -21.93 21.56
CA LEU A 751 4.48 -21.95 21.85
C LEU A 751 4.91 -23.33 22.38
N VAL A 752 6.14 -23.72 22.08
CA VAL A 752 6.71 -25.03 22.43
C VAL A 752 7.97 -24.85 23.27
N ASN A 753 8.07 -25.58 24.38
CA ASN A 753 9.28 -25.58 25.20
C ASN A 753 10.24 -26.72 24.83
N SER A 754 11.41 -26.75 25.46
CA SER A 754 12.45 -27.78 25.29
C SER A 754 11.98 -29.23 25.55
N ASN A 755 10.88 -29.42 26.30
CA ASN A 755 10.29 -30.72 26.59
C ASN A 755 9.07 -31.07 25.70
N LEU A 756 8.89 -30.36 24.58
CA LEU A 756 7.74 -30.50 23.66
C LEU A 756 6.38 -30.19 24.28
N VAL A 757 6.34 -29.46 25.41
CA VAL A 757 5.07 -28.99 25.99
C VAL A 757 4.58 -27.82 25.18
N CYS A 758 3.37 -27.96 24.63
CA CYS A 758 2.66 -26.90 23.93
C CYS A 758 1.85 -26.04 24.90
N LYS A 759 1.92 -24.72 24.73
CA LYS A 759 1.11 -23.74 25.48
C LYS A 759 0.42 -22.77 24.53
N VAL A 760 -0.87 -22.54 24.78
CA VAL A 760 -1.65 -21.54 24.06
C VAL A 760 -1.18 -20.15 24.48
N SER A 761 -1.00 -19.26 23.51
CA SER A 761 -0.51 -17.89 23.68
C SER A 761 -1.23 -16.93 22.75
N ASP A 762 -0.85 -15.65 22.79
CA ASP A 762 -1.38 -14.57 21.94
C ASP A 762 -2.88 -14.28 22.13
N PHE A 763 -3.20 -13.61 23.23
CA PHE A 763 -4.55 -13.19 23.59
C PHE A 763 -4.93 -11.79 23.04
N GLY A 764 -4.03 -11.16 22.28
CA GLY A 764 -4.08 -9.74 21.91
C GLY A 764 -5.14 -9.38 20.86
N LEU A 765 -5.53 -10.33 20.00
CA LEU A 765 -6.45 -10.08 18.89
C LEU A 765 -7.93 -10.29 19.23
N SER A 766 -8.27 -10.55 20.49
CA SER A 766 -9.60 -11.02 20.83
C SER A 766 -10.75 -10.07 20.47
N ARG A 767 -10.57 -8.75 20.18
CA ARG A 767 -11.72 -7.84 19.95
C ARG A 767 -11.66 -6.70 18.93
N TYR A 768 -10.56 -6.40 18.22
CA TYR A 768 -10.57 -5.29 17.25
C TYR A 768 -10.37 -5.73 15.81
N LEU A 769 -11.47 -5.68 15.05
CA LEU A 769 -11.47 -5.71 13.59
C LEU A 769 -10.88 -4.39 13.09
N GLN A 770 -9.57 -4.36 12.84
CA GLN A 770 -8.95 -3.23 12.15
C GLN A 770 -9.26 -3.32 10.64
N ASP A 771 -9.54 -2.17 10.02
CA ASP A 771 -9.86 -2.06 8.58
C ASP A 771 -8.62 -1.96 7.67
N ASP A 772 -7.39 -1.93 8.21
CA ASP A 772 -6.20 -1.73 7.38
C ASP A 772 -5.72 -3.01 6.69
N THR A 773 -5.81 -3.01 5.37
CA THR A 773 -5.57 -4.12 4.43
C THR A 773 -4.09 -4.24 4.03
N SER A 774 -3.34 -5.11 4.69
CA SER A 774 -1.98 -5.48 4.21
C SER A 774 -1.69 -6.97 4.26
N ASP A 775 -2.33 -7.74 5.13
CA ASP A 775 -2.15 -9.20 5.20
C ASP A 775 -3.29 -9.93 4.47
N PRO A 776 -3.02 -10.61 3.33
CA PRO A 776 -4.03 -11.39 2.61
C PRO A 776 -4.58 -12.57 3.43
N THR A 777 -3.95 -12.93 4.56
CA THR A 777 -4.43 -13.97 5.48
C THR A 777 -5.64 -13.51 6.31
N TYR A 778 -5.84 -12.19 6.43
CA TYR A 778 -6.86 -11.57 7.29
C TYR A 778 -7.89 -10.71 6.52
N THR A 779 -8.49 -11.22 5.44
CA THR A 779 -9.51 -10.48 4.67
C THR A 779 -10.85 -11.19 4.69
N SER A 780 -11.90 -10.48 5.14
CA SER A 780 -13.31 -10.90 5.10
C SER A 780 -14.09 -9.97 4.16
N SER A 781 -14.99 -10.51 3.34
CA SER A 781 -15.85 -9.74 2.42
C SER A 781 -16.77 -8.74 3.15
N LEU A 782 -17.11 -9.03 4.42
CA LEU A 782 -17.98 -8.21 5.27
C LEU A 782 -17.25 -7.08 6.04
N GLY A 783 -15.96 -6.83 5.78
CA GLY A 783 -15.13 -5.83 6.48
C GLY A 783 -14.54 -6.35 7.79
N GLY A 784 -13.30 -5.96 8.13
CA GLY A 784 -12.56 -6.35 9.35
C GLY A 784 -11.71 -7.63 9.26
N LYS A 785 -10.50 -7.62 9.86
CA LYS A 785 -9.53 -8.74 9.87
C LYS A 785 -10.03 -10.03 10.56
N ILE A 786 -10.20 -11.12 9.82
CA ILE A 786 -10.40 -12.49 10.34
C ILE A 786 -9.38 -13.45 9.71
N PRO A 787 -8.72 -14.33 10.49
CA PRO A 787 -7.95 -15.46 9.95
C PRO A 787 -8.88 -16.52 9.34
N VAL A 788 -9.35 -16.30 8.10
CA VAL A 788 -10.44 -17.07 7.46
C VAL A 788 -10.23 -18.59 7.53
N ARG A 789 -9.01 -19.07 7.29
CA ARG A 789 -8.69 -20.52 7.24
C ARG A 789 -8.86 -21.25 8.58
N TRP A 790 -8.80 -20.54 9.70
CA TRP A 790 -8.96 -21.09 11.05
C TRP A 790 -10.33 -20.79 11.64
N THR A 791 -11.13 -19.92 11.02
CA THR A 791 -12.37 -19.41 11.60
C THR A 791 -13.57 -20.27 11.19
N ALA A 792 -14.44 -20.55 12.15
CA ALA A 792 -15.66 -21.32 11.91
C ALA A 792 -16.65 -20.59 10.99
N PRO A 793 -17.50 -21.31 10.22
CA PRO A 793 -18.45 -20.71 9.27
C PRO A 793 -19.36 -19.66 9.91
N GLU A 794 -19.88 -19.93 11.11
CA GLU A 794 -20.76 -19.00 11.83
C GLU A 794 -20.05 -17.74 12.34
N ALA A 795 -18.75 -17.86 12.61
CA ALA A 795 -17.90 -16.74 13.03
C ALA A 795 -17.47 -15.89 11.82
N ILE A 796 -17.29 -16.49 10.65
CA ILE A 796 -17.10 -15.77 9.38
C ILE A 796 -18.39 -15.03 8.99
N ALA A 797 -19.51 -15.74 8.89
CA ALA A 797 -20.77 -15.22 8.36
C ALA A 797 -21.44 -14.21 9.29
N TYR A 798 -21.43 -14.47 10.61
CA TYR A 798 -22.22 -13.69 11.57
C TYR A 798 -21.40 -13.05 12.69
N ARG A 799 -20.07 -13.16 12.65
CA ARG A 799 -19.18 -12.67 13.73
C ARG A 799 -19.50 -13.25 15.11
N LYS A 800 -20.10 -14.45 15.16
CA LYS A 800 -20.48 -15.13 16.40
C LYS A 800 -19.37 -16.07 16.87
N PHE A 801 -18.49 -15.56 17.72
CA PHE A 801 -17.41 -16.33 18.34
C PHE A 801 -17.85 -16.98 19.65
N THR A 802 -17.54 -18.27 19.81
CA THR A 802 -17.86 -19.08 21.00
C THR A 802 -16.77 -20.12 21.23
N SER A 803 -16.78 -20.83 22.36
CA SER A 803 -15.85 -21.96 22.54
C SER A 803 -16.00 -23.03 21.43
N ALA A 804 -17.17 -23.16 20.83
CA ALA A 804 -17.40 -24.07 19.70
C ALA A 804 -16.78 -23.56 18.37
N SER A 805 -16.59 -22.24 18.21
CA SER A 805 -15.80 -21.73 17.07
C SER A 805 -14.31 -21.97 17.30
N ASP A 806 -13.83 -21.91 18.54
CA ASP A 806 -12.44 -22.28 18.86
C ASP A 806 -12.19 -23.79 18.65
N VAL A 807 -13.20 -24.64 18.84
CA VAL A 807 -13.11 -26.07 18.49
C VAL A 807 -12.88 -26.28 16.99
N TRP A 808 -13.53 -25.50 16.14
CA TRP A 808 -13.26 -25.52 14.70
C TRP A 808 -11.80 -25.16 14.41
N SER A 809 -11.31 -24.07 15.01
CA SER A 809 -9.93 -23.63 14.89
C SER A 809 -8.95 -24.69 15.40
N TYR A 810 -9.29 -25.38 16.49
CA TYR A 810 -8.52 -26.51 17.01
C TYR A 810 -8.43 -27.65 16.02
N GLY A 811 -9.51 -27.98 15.30
CA GLY A 811 -9.47 -28.96 14.21
C GLY A 811 -8.47 -28.57 13.11
N ILE A 812 -8.37 -27.28 12.78
CA ILE A 812 -7.36 -26.77 11.84
C ILE A 812 -5.95 -26.90 12.44
N VAL A 813 -5.75 -26.59 13.72
CA VAL A 813 -4.47 -26.83 14.41
C VAL A 813 -4.08 -28.30 14.40
N MET A 814 -5.04 -29.21 14.58
CA MET A 814 -4.77 -30.66 14.43
C MET A 814 -4.25 -30.99 13.04
N TRP A 815 -4.85 -30.41 12.00
CA TRP A 815 -4.39 -30.58 10.64
C TRP A 815 -2.99 -30.00 10.44
N GLU A 816 -2.72 -28.78 10.92
CA GLU A 816 -1.39 -28.15 10.88
C GLU A 816 -0.32 -29.01 11.58
N VAL A 817 -0.64 -29.60 12.73
CA VAL A 817 0.31 -30.47 13.47
C VAL A 817 0.61 -31.74 12.68
N MET A 818 -0.42 -32.38 12.12
CA MET A 818 -0.26 -33.63 11.36
C MET A 818 0.33 -33.40 9.96
N SER A 819 0.28 -32.18 9.43
CA SER A 819 0.93 -31.77 8.19
C SER A 819 2.29 -31.09 8.42
N PHE A 820 2.82 -31.11 9.65
CA PHE A 820 4.10 -30.48 10.01
C PHE A 820 4.19 -28.98 9.66
N GLY A 821 3.08 -28.25 9.86
CA GLY A 821 3.01 -26.80 9.70
C GLY A 821 2.77 -26.33 8.26
N GLU A 822 2.18 -27.17 7.41
CA GLU A 822 1.66 -26.71 6.11
C GLU A 822 0.55 -25.66 6.30
N ARG A 823 0.43 -24.76 5.32
CA ARG A 823 -0.65 -23.76 5.28
C ARG A 823 -2.00 -24.45 5.02
N PRO A 824 -3.01 -24.30 5.91
CA PRO A 824 -4.33 -24.87 5.67
C PRO A 824 -4.94 -24.35 4.35
N TYR A 825 -5.58 -25.25 3.60
CA TYR A 825 -6.15 -24.95 2.28
C TYR A 825 -5.15 -24.44 1.22
N TRP A 826 -3.84 -24.55 1.48
CA TRP A 826 -2.76 -24.20 0.56
C TRP A 826 -2.95 -22.80 -0.06
N ASP A 827 -2.99 -22.74 -1.40
CA ASP A 827 -3.04 -21.51 -2.20
C ASP A 827 -4.47 -21.04 -2.54
N MET A 828 -5.51 -21.71 -2.01
CA MET A 828 -6.89 -21.24 -2.19
C MET A 828 -7.05 -19.82 -1.64
N SER A 829 -7.72 -18.94 -2.36
CA SER A 829 -8.00 -17.59 -1.84
C SER A 829 -8.94 -17.66 -0.62
N ASN A 830 -8.99 -16.62 0.20
CA ASN A 830 -9.92 -16.60 1.34
C ASN A 830 -11.38 -16.78 0.88
N GLN A 831 -11.73 -16.22 -0.28
CA GLN A 831 -13.07 -16.37 -0.84
C GLN A 831 -13.34 -17.81 -1.27
N ASP A 832 -12.37 -18.48 -1.90
CA ASP A 832 -12.50 -19.89 -2.29
C ASP A 832 -12.60 -20.81 -1.07
N VAL A 833 -11.86 -20.51 0.00
CA VAL A 833 -11.95 -21.25 1.27
C VAL A 833 -13.34 -21.13 1.88
N ILE A 834 -13.91 -19.90 1.92
CA ILE A 834 -15.28 -19.67 2.42
C ILE A 834 -16.28 -20.48 1.60
N ASN A 835 -16.21 -20.36 0.26
CA ASN A 835 -17.13 -21.06 -0.64
C ASN A 835 -17.01 -22.59 -0.50
N ALA A 836 -15.79 -23.13 -0.40
CA ALA A 836 -15.57 -24.56 -0.23
C ALA A 836 -16.15 -25.06 1.10
N ILE A 837 -15.89 -24.34 2.20
CA ILE A 837 -16.43 -24.68 3.52
C ILE A 837 -17.97 -24.67 3.51
N GLU A 838 -18.59 -23.67 2.87
CA GLU A 838 -20.05 -23.57 2.71
C GLU A 838 -20.64 -24.74 1.91
N GLN A 839 -19.91 -25.19 0.88
CA GLN A 839 -20.19 -26.39 0.06
C GLN A 839 -19.76 -27.71 0.74
N ASP A 840 -19.59 -27.68 2.06
CA ASP A 840 -19.28 -28.84 2.91
C ASP A 840 -17.93 -29.53 2.60
N TYR A 841 -17.04 -28.89 1.84
CA TYR A 841 -15.67 -29.33 1.69
C TYR A 841 -14.91 -29.20 3.01
N ARG A 842 -14.09 -30.21 3.32
CA ARG A 842 -13.20 -30.24 4.49
C ARG A 842 -11.81 -30.68 4.06
N LEU A 843 -10.80 -30.30 4.84
CA LEU A 843 -9.42 -30.67 4.52
C LEU A 843 -9.27 -32.21 4.52
N PRO A 844 -8.59 -32.77 3.48
CA PRO A 844 -8.29 -34.19 3.44
C PRO A 844 -7.29 -34.55 4.55
N PRO A 845 -7.19 -35.84 4.91
CA PRO A 845 -6.21 -36.28 5.88
C PRO A 845 -4.79 -35.96 5.37
N PRO A 846 -3.89 -35.42 6.21
CA PRO A 846 -2.47 -35.35 5.90
C PRO A 846 -1.89 -36.75 5.60
N MET A 847 -0.75 -36.79 4.92
CA MET A 847 -0.02 -38.04 4.65
C MET A 847 0.27 -38.78 5.96
N ASP A 848 0.07 -40.10 5.95
CA ASP A 848 0.28 -40.99 7.11
C ASP A 848 -0.53 -40.61 8.36
N CYS A 849 -1.57 -39.78 8.22
CA CYS A 849 -2.42 -39.38 9.32
C CYS A 849 -3.29 -40.58 9.78
N PRO A 850 -3.27 -40.93 11.07
CA PRO A 850 -4.18 -41.93 11.62
C PRO A 850 -5.64 -41.56 11.39
N ALA A 851 -6.45 -42.53 10.96
CA ALA A 851 -7.88 -42.38 10.72
C ALA A 851 -8.62 -41.83 11.94
N ALA A 852 -8.21 -42.24 13.14
CA ALA A 852 -8.80 -41.77 14.38
C ALA A 852 -8.60 -40.24 14.58
N LEU A 853 -7.43 -39.70 14.23
CA LEU A 853 -7.15 -38.28 14.36
C LEU A 853 -7.88 -37.47 13.29
N HIS A 854 -7.91 -37.95 12.04
CA HIS A 854 -8.67 -37.28 10.99
C HIS A 854 -10.17 -37.28 11.27
N GLN A 855 -10.72 -38.37 11.83
CA GLN A 855 -12.11 -38.40 12.27
C GLN A 855 -12.39 -37.33 13.32
N LEU A 856 -11.50 -37.16 14.32
CA LEU A 856 -11.64 -36.11 15.32
C LEU A 856 -11.56 -34.70 14.72
N MET A 857 -10.76 -34.49 13.65
CA MET A 857 -10.76 -33.22 12.89
C MET A 857 -12.13 -32.99 12.22
N LEU A 858 -12.71 -34.01 11.59
CA LEU A 858 -14.05 -33.93 10.97
C LEU A 858 -15.14 -33.64 12.01
N ASP A 859 -15.03 -34.23 13.21
CA ASP A 859 -15.95 -33.95 14.33
C ASP A 859 -15.82 -32.48 14.80
N CYS A 860 -14.61 -31.91 14.78
CA CYS A 860 -14.39 -30.49 15.06
C CYS A 860 -14.94 -29.57 13.93
N TRP A 861 -15.05 -30.07 12.70
CA TRP A 861 -15.53 -29.32 11.53
C TRP A 861 -16.99 -29.60 11.15
N GLN A 862 -17.80 -30.07 12.10
CA GLN A 862 -19.26 -30.15 11.92
C GLN A 862 -19.85 -28.75 11.66
N LYS A 863 -20.76 -28.66 10.69
CA LYS A 863 -21.38 -27.39 10.26
C LYS A 863 -22.17 -26.77 11.42
N ASP A 864 -23.02 -27.56 12.07
CA ASP A 864 -23.69 -27.16 13.30
C ASP A 864 -22.71 -27.13 14.47
N ARG A 865 -22.57 -25.95 15.10
CA ARG A 865 -21.68 -25.74 16.25
C ARG A 865 -22.04 -26.59 17.46
N ASN A 866 -23.31 -26.97 17.63
CA ASN A 866 -23.74 -27.79 18.77
C ASN A 866 -23.40 -29.27 18.58
N SER A 867 -23.10 -29.68 17.34
CA SER A 867 -22.69 -31.04 16.98
C SER A 867 -21.17 -31.25 17.10
N ARG A 868 -20.39 -30.19 17.36
CA ARG A 868 -18.95 -30.26 17.60
C ARG A 868 -18.66 -30.74 19.03
N PRO A 869 -17.59 -31.51 19.25
CA PRO A 869 -17.21 -31.95 20.59
C PRO A 869 -16.76 -30.77 21.44
N ARG A 870 -16.99 -30.84 22.75
CA ARG A 870 -16.40 -29.88 23.70
C ARG A 870 -14.93 -30.22 23.94
N PHE A 871 -14.11 -29.23 24.30
CA PHE A 871 -12.69 -29.48 24.61
C PHE A 871 -12.46 -30.57 25.67
N ALA A 872 -13.35 -30.73 26.64
CA ALA A 872 -13.28 -31.84 27.59
C ALA A 872 -13.39 -33.22 26.92
N GLU A 873 -14.25 -33.36 25.91
CA GLU A 873 -14.43 -34.59 25.14
C GLU A 873 -13.24 -34.86 24.21
N ILE A 874 -12.67 -33.80 23.63
CA ILE A 874 -11.44 -33.86 22.82
C ILE A 874 -10.27 -34.37 23.67
N VAL A 875 -10.04 -33.78 24.86
CA VAL A 875 -8.98 -34.23 25.79
C VAL A 875 -9.18 -35.70 26.16
N ASN A 876 -10.41 -36.11 26.49
CA ASN A 876 -10.72 -37.51 26.81
C ASN A 876 -10.45 -38.45 25.63
N THR A 877 -10.72 -38.00 24.40
CA THR A 877 -10.49 -38.78 23.18
C THR A 877 -9.00 -38.95 22.92
N LEU A 878 -8.20 -37.88 23.06
CA LEU A 878 -6.74 -37.94 22.92
C LEU A 878 -6.10 -38.77 24.03
N ASP A 879 -6.56 -38.65 25.28
CA ASP A 879 -6.08 -39.48 26.39
C ASP A 879 -6.35 -40.97 26.12
N LYS A 880 -7.48 -41.34 25.49
CA LYS A 880 -7.76 -42.72 25.06
C LYS A 880 -6.78 -43.18 23.97
N MET A 881 -6.46 -42.33 23.00
CA MET A 881 -5.48 -42.65 21.94
C MET A 881 -4.07 -42.81 22.50
N ILE A 882 -3.67 -41.98 23.48
CA ILE A 882 -2.37 -42.09 24.16
C ILE A 882 -2.28 -43.39 24.97
N ARG A 883 -3.35 -43.77 25.67
CA ARG A 883 -3.42 -45.03 26.43
C ARG A 883 -3.47 -46.27 25.54
N ASN A 884 -3.96 -46.14 24.30
CA ASN A 884 -4.00 -47.23 23.33
C ASN A 884 -3.40 -46.83 21.96
N PRO A 885 -2.06 -46.76 21.84
CA PRO A 885 -1.39 -46.36 20.60
C PRO A 885 -1.68 -47.25 19.40
N ALA A 886 -2.20 -48.49 19.60
CA ALA A 886 -2.61 -49.35 18.50
C ALA A 886 -3.75 -48.75 17.65
N SER A 887 -4.60 -47.90 18.26
CA SER A 887 -5.64 -47.15 17.55
C SER A 887 -5.10 -46.13 16.52
N LEU A 888 -3.82 -45.77 16.63
CA LEU A 888 -3.16 -44.81 15.74
C LEU A 888 -2.48 -45.48 14.52
N LYS A 889 -2.57 -46.81 14.39
CA LYS A 889 -1.90 -47.54 13.29
C LYS A 889 -2.66 -47.51 11.97
N THR A 890 -3.99 -47.40 12.02
CA THR A 890 -4.82 -47.38 10.81
C THR A 890 -4.73 -46.00 10.16
N VAL A 891 -4.13 -45.91 8.98
CA VAL A 891 -4.00 -44.66 8.21
C VAL A 891 -5.32 -44.31 7.51
N ALA A 892 -5.69 -43.03 7.52
CA ALA A 892 -6.89 -42.53 6.84
C ALA A 892 -6.76 -42.69 5.31
N THR A 893 -7.79 -43.21 4.65
CA THR A 893 -7.85 -43.31 3.19
C THR A 893 -8.54 -42.07 2.61
N ILE A 894 -8.08 -41.57 1.46
CA ILE A 894 -8.76 -40.50 0.73
C ILE A 894 -10.04 -41.08 0.11
N THR A 895 -11.20 -40.87 0.74
CA THR A 895 -12.49 -41.20 0.12
C THR A 895 -12.72 -40.30 -1.09
N ALA A 896 -12.96 -40.90 -2.26
CA ALA A 896 -13.35 -40.18 -3.48
C ALA A 896 -14.72 -39.52 -3.27
N VAL A 897 -14.73 -38.27 -2.82
CA VAL A 897 -15.95 -37.44 -2.75
C VAL A 897 -16.30 -37.01 -4.19
N PRO A 898 -17.58 -37.03 -4.61
CA PRO A 898 -17.98 -36.73 -5.99
C PRO A 898 -17.49 -35.34 -6.41
N SER A 899 -16.90 -35.29 -7.60
CA SER A 899 -16.37 -34.12 -8.31
C SER A 899 -17.12 -32.83 -7.97
N GLN A 900 -16.59 -32.04 -7.03
CA GLN A 900 -16.93 -30.63 -6.93
C GLN A 900 -16.14 -29.88 -8.01
N PRO A 901 -16.79 -29.06 -8.86
CA PRO A 901 -16.16 -28.47 -10.07
C PRO A 901 -14.86 -27.70 -9.84
N LEU A 902 -14.61 -27.22 -8.61
CA LEU A 902 -13.40 -26.47 -8.28
C LEU A 902 -12.18 -27.34 -7.96
N LEU A 903 -12.35 -28.65 -7.76
CA LEU A 903 -11.31 -29.55 -7.26
C LEU A 903 -11.36 -30.94 -7.89
N ASP A 904 -11.48 -31.04 -9.23
CA ASP A 904 -11.20 -32.30 -9.93
C ASP A 904 -9.77 -32.75 -9.61
N ARG A 905 -9.67 -33.75 -8.72
CA ARG A 905 -8.46 -34.43 -8.27
C ARG A 905 -8.55 -35.91 -8.64
N SER A 906 -9.12 -36.24 -9.79
CA SER A 906 -8.84 -37.55 -10.40
C SER A 906 -7.33 -37.69 -10.50
N ILE A 907 -6.78 -38.77 -9.92
CA ILE A 907 -5.35 -39.11 -10.04
C ILE A 907 -5.08 -39.10 -11.54
N PRO A 908 -4.30 -38.14 -12.07
CA PRO A 908 -4.19 -38.05 -13.50
C PRO A 908 -3.46 -39.28 -14.00
N ASP A 909 -4.04 -39.93 -15.01
CA ASP A 909 -3.44 -41.06 -15.67
C ASP A 909 -2.11 -40.62 -16.28
N PHE A 910 -0.97 -40.99 -15.68
CA PHE A 910 0.32 -40.37 -16.04
C PHE A 910 0.78 -40.78 -17.45
N THR A 911 0.16 -41.80 -18.04
CA THR A 911 0.30 -42.15 -19.46
C THR A 911 -0.29 -41.10 -20.41
N ALA A 912 -1.12 -40.18 -19.92
CA ALA A 912 -1.70 -39.09 -20.71
C ALA A 912 -0.79 -37.87 -20.87
N PHE A 913 0.27 -37.75 -20.06
CA PHE A 913 1.16 -36.58 -20.11
C PHE A 913 2.29 -36.81 -21.11
N THR A 914 2.40 -35.94 -22.11
CA THR A 914 3.50 -35.97 -23.08
C THR A 914 4.67 -35.07 -22.69
N THR A 915 4.42 -34.02 -21.88
CA THR A 915 5.44 -33.02 -21.53
C THR A 915 5.54 -32.80 -20.02
N VAL A 916 6.69 -32.27 -19.59
CA VAL A 916 6.91 -31.85 -18.19
C VAL A 916 5.99 -30.69 -17.79
N ASP A 917 5.62 -29.83 -18.75
CA ASP A 917 4.71 -28.70 -18.52
C ASP A 917 3.28 -29.16 -18.21
N ASP A 918 2.77 -30.15 -18.96
CA ASP A 918 1.45 -30.75 -18.73
C ASP A 918 1.39 -31.40 -17.35
N TRP A 919 2.44 -32.15 -16.99
CA TRP A 919 2.55 -32.80 -15.69
C TRP A 919 2.62 -31.78 -14.54
N LEU A 920 3.49 -30.77 -14.62
CA LEU A 920 3.61 -29.72 -13.60
C LEU A 920 2.28 -28.96 -13.46
N SER A 921 1.60 -28.66 -14.56
CA SER A 921 0.29 -28.02 -14.54
C SER A 921 -0.76 -28.89 -13.83
N ALA A 922 -0.79 -30.19 -14.12
CA ALA A 922 -1.72 -31.13 -13.49
C ALA A 922 -1.51 -31.27 -11.98
N ILE A 923 -0.25 -31.31 -11.53
CA ILE A 923 0.06 -31.32 -10.09
C ILE A 923 0.05 -29.91 -9.47
N LYS A 924 -0.37 -28.87 -10.21
CA LYS A 924 -0.41 -27.47 -9.79
C LYS A 924 0.93 -26.96 -9.25
N MET A 925 2.01 -27.26 -9.98
CA MET A 925 3.39 -26.85 -9.72
C MET A 925 4.00 -26.16 -10.96
N VAL A 926 3.16 -25.59 -11.82
CA VAL A 926 3.58 -24.92 -13.07
C VAL A 926 4.57 -23.78 -12.82
N GLN A 927 4.56 -23.16 -11.64
CA GLN A 927 5.53 -22.11 -11.29
C GLN A 927 7.00 -22.59 -11.31
N TYR A 928 7.25 -23.91 -11.30
CA TYR A 928 8.58 -24.50 -11.37
C TYR A 928 8.98 -24.96 -12.76
N ARG A 929 8.14 -24.72 -13.78
CA ARG A 929 8.40 -25.10 -15.17
C ARG A 929 9.80 -24.69 -15.63
N ASP A 930 10.15 -23.42 -15.46
CA ASP A 930 11.44 -22.88 -15.92
C ASP A 930 12.61 -23.48 -15.13
N SER A 931 12.42 -23.78 -13.84
CA SER A 931 13.41 -24.47 -13.00
C SER A 931 13.74 -25.87 -13.54
N PHE A 932 12.72 -26.63 -13.95
CA PHE A 932 12.91 -27.97 -14.51
C PHE A 932 13.62 -27.91 -15.88
N LEU A 933 13.15 -27.03 -16.78
CA LEU A 933 13.69 -26.91 -18.13
C LEU A 933 15.15 -26.42 -18.12
N THR A 934 15.47 -25.41 -17.30
CA THR A 934 16.82 -24.86 -17.19
C THR A 934 17.82 -25.88 -16.64
N ALA A 935 17.37 -26.76 -15.75
CA ALA A 935 18.19 -27.83 -15.20
C ALA A 935 18.32 -29.07 -16.10
N GLY A 936 17.69 -29.07 -17.27
CA GLY A 936 17.75 -30.15 -18.26
C GLY A 936 16.73 -31.26 -18.07
N PHE A 937 15.75 -31.12 -17.16
CA PHE A 937 14.65 -32.07 -17.00
C PHE A 937 13.55 -31.79 -18.02
N THR A 938 13.83 -32.06 -19.29
CA THR A 938 12.96 -31.72 -20.43
C THR A 938 11.97 -32.83 -20.80
N SER A 939 12.10 -34.03 -20.24
CA SER A 939 11.21 -35.17 -20.48
C SER A 939 10.76 -35.83 -19.18
N LEU A 940 9.57 -36.44 -19.19
CA LEU A 940 9.05 -37.17 -18.02
C LEU A 940 9.95 -38.34 -17.62
N GLN A 941 10.67 -38.93 -18.58
CA GLN A 941 11.63 -40.00 -18.31
C GLN A 941 12.80 -39.49 -17.45
N LEU A 942 13.31 -38.29 -17.70
CA LEU A 942 14.34 -37.65 -16.85
C LEU A 942 13.77 -37.26 -15.48
N VAL A 943 12.55 -36.71 -15.44
CA VAL A 943 11.85 -36.36 -14.20
C VAL A 943 11.65 -37.58 -13.30
N THR A 944 11.35 -38.75 -13.87
CA THR A 944 11.19 -39.97 -13.08
C THR A 944 12.47 -40.40 -12.36
N GLN A 945 13.64 -39.90 -12.74
CA GLN A 945 14.92 -40.23 -12.10
C GLN A 945 15.32 -39.25 -11.00
N MET A 946 14.56 -38.17 -10.79
CA MET A 946 14.89 -37.14 -9.83
C MET A 946 14.85 -37.62 -8.37
N THR A 947 15.74 -37.06 -7.58
CA THR A 947 15.87 -37.26 -6.15
C THR A 947 15.46 -35.99 -5.38
N SER A 948 15.39 -36.09 -4.06
CA SER A 948 15.13 -34.91 -3.22
C SER A 948 16.23 -33.85 -3.33
N GLU A 949 17.48 -34.26 -3.57
CA GLU A 949 18.61 -33.34 -3.76
C GLU A 949 18.49 -32.56 -5.08
N ASP A 950 17.95 -33.19 -6.13
CA ASP A 950 17.71 -32.51 -7.41
C ASP A 950 16.70 -31.37 -7.27
N LEU A 951 15.64 -31.55 -6.49
CA LEU A 951 14.61 -30.53 -6.27
C LEU A 951 15.15 -29.30 -5.55
N LEU A 952 16.04 -29.51 -4.56
CA LEU A 952 16.74 -28.42 -3.88
C LEU A 952 17.65 -27.67 -4.86
N ARG A 953 18.39 -28.40 -5.71
CA ARG A 953 19.31 -27.81 -6.70
C ARG A 953 18.60 -26.94 -7.74
N ILE A 954 17.36 -27.26 -8.11
CA ILE A 954 16.56 -26.45 -9.04
C ILE A 954 15.77 -25.32 -8.37
N GLY A 955 15.97 -25.10 -7.06
CA GLY A 955 15.40 -23.96 -6.33
C GLY A 955 14.05 -24.22 -5.66
N ILE A 956 13.59 -25.47 -5.59
CA ILE A 956 12.34 -25.81 -4.90
C ILE A 956 12.67 -26.04 -3.43
N THR A 957 12.58 -24.98 -2.62
CA THR A 957 12.93 -25.01 -1.19
C THR A 957 11.74 -25.32 -0.27
N LEU A 958 10.51 -25.14 -0.76
CA LEU A 958 9.29 -25.40 0.00
C LEU A 958 9.05 -26.91 0.15
N ALA A 959 9.18 -27.44 1.36
CA ALA A 959 9.05 -28.87 1.66
C ALA A 959 7.73 -29.49 1.14
N GLY A 960 6.59 -28.81 1.31
CA GLY A 960 5.30 -29.28 0.79
C GLY A 960 5.29 -29.43 -0.74
N HIS A 961 5.99 -28.55 -1.45
CA HIS A 961 6.12 -28.64 -2.91
C HIS A 961 7.08 -29.76 -3.31
N GLN A 962 8.22 -29.89 -2.63
CA GLN A 962 9.14 -31.01 -2.84
C GLN A 962 8.42 -32.34 -2.68
N LYS A 963 7.66 -32.50 -1.59
CA LYS A 963 6.92 -33.73 -1.28
C LYS A 963 5.83 -34.03 -2.30
N LYS A 964 5.07 -33.01 -2.74
CA LYS A 964 4.06 -33.17 -3.80
C LYS A 964 4.68 -33.65 -5.11
N ILE A 965 5.81 -33.07 -5.48
CA ILE A 965 6.56 -33.43 -6.69
C ILE A 965 7.14 -34.85 -6.57
N LEU A 966 7.82 -35.19 -5.46
CA LEU A 966 8.39 -36.51 -5.22
C LEU A 966 7.34 -37.61 -5.17
N ASN A 967 6.17 -37.34 -4.57
CA ASN A 967 5.06 -38.31 -4.54
C ASN A 967 4.51 -38.57 -5.94
N SER A 968 4.41 -37.52 -6.76
CA SER A 968 4.00 -37.69 -8.16
C SER A 968 5.06 -38.45 -8.97
N ILE A 969 6.35 -38.18 -8.76
CA ILE A 969 7.46 -38.94 -9.35
C ILE A 969 7.41 -40.41 -8.93
N HIS A 970 7.14 -40.68 -7.65
CA HIS A 970 6.99 -42.04 -7.15
C HIS A 970 5.79 -42.75 -7.80
N SER A 971 4.66 -42.06 -7.95
CA SER A 971 3.47 -42.59 -8.64
C SER A 971 3.75 -42.90 -10.11
N MET A 972 4.49 -42.02 -10.82
CA MET A 972 4.95 -42.28 -12.18
C MET A 972 5.86 -43.50 -12.26
N ARG A 973 6.83 -43.66 -11.33
CA ARG A 973 7.69 -44.85 -11.27
C ARG A 973 6.90 -46.14 -11.11
N VAL A 974 5.91 -46.14 -10.21
CA VAL A 974 5.06 -47.31 -9.96
C VAL A 974 4.26 -47.67 -11.22
N GLN A 975 3.65 -46.69 -11.90
CA GLN A 975 2.90 -46.96 -13.14
C GLN A 975 3.79 -47.44 -14.29
N ILE A 976 4.98 -46.86 -14.46
CA ILE A 976 5.98 -47.33 -15.46
C ILE A 976 6.39 -48.77 -15.16
N SER A 977 6.57 -49.14 -13.88
CA SER A 977 6.91 -50.52 -13.50
C SER A 977 5.77 -51.53 -13.71
N GLN A 978 4.51 -51.08 -13.68
CA GLN A 978 3.32 -51.91 -13.88
C GLN A 978 2.90 -52.03 -15.34
N SER A 979 3.57 -51.33 -16.26
CA SER A 979 3.30 -51.37 -17.71
C SER A 979 4.52 -51.87 -18.52
N PRO A 980 4.85 -53.19 -18.52
CA PRO A 980 5.99 -53.69 -19.28
C PRO A 980 5.82 -53.70 -20.81
N THR A 981 4.68 -53.25 -21.36
CA THR A 981 4.35 -53.44 -22.79
C THR A 981 4.39 -52.17 -23.66
N ALA A 982 5.12 -51.13 -23.29
CA ALA A 982 5.31 -49.95 -24.15
C ALA A 982 6.77 -49.49 -24.31
N MET A 983 7.73 -50.41 -24.23
CA MET A 983 9.12 -50.19 -24.70
C MET A 983 9.59 -51.26 -25.70
N ALA A 984 8.67 -51.67 -26.58
CA ALA A 984 8.97 -52.24 -27.89
C ALA A 984 8.12 -51.46 -28.91
#